data_AF-A0A6P5G353-F1
#
_entry.id   AF-A0A6P5G353-F1
#
_cell.length_a   1.000
_cell.length_b   1.000
_cell.length_c   1.000
_cell.angle_alpha   90.00
_cell.angle_beta   90.00
_cell.angle_gamma   90.00
#
_symmetry.space_group_name_H-M   'P 1'
#
loop_
_entity.id
_entity.type
_entity.pdbx_description
1 polymer ?
#
loop_
_entity_poly.entity_id
_entity_poly.type
_entity_poly.pdbx_seq_one_letter_code
_entity_poly.pdbx_strand_id
1 'polypeptide(L)'
;MASGKRENEVQGPGMGDQIEQVDATVLQYQNQKLIQQLEAQKAEMHALEGKFKDLRDKQISYDNTLIAVNKMWNQLVDDLVLFGVRAGGELRCLQALEHEDFSIDDALASCPPEEIFLCRLLRSGYVDKNRGSISVKAVQEALSLRHSAIVDLMKHLQEAIAARLARNELLASALHGNLSSEDAIVQLRNHNGYLREVISNMREAIDVVHLKHNRFTDEISCYIDNHSREQSEIKHLSGDLEESMAELEESRRKLVILQMQKHGPSFINASIGIAVNGSISLDKPADKTMSWRELKDSVDEAKTLAASRLFELHEAQEDNLILSKQLEELQSQLKDDKYVILSKPYSLLDDQLHHLTAELERYKGLTEFLQADRNNILQREKELSTKAESADSLKISNSNYESKIEELELKIQKFINERNNLEIKLEETLQDTGRKDFKDEIHVMASALSKEMEMMEAQFNRYKDAACEALSLREEANSLRVLLEKKTLEHKTLSDKCAEELVEIKSLKALLEKLENEKQELQTYLEMYGQECFDTRTIMEIKESENRARMQAEYLRTVLDEHNLELRVKAANEAEAACQQRLSAAEAEIADLRAKLDSSEREVLELQEAIRIKDAEGEAYIAEIETIGQAYEDMQAQNQHLLQQVADRDDYNIKLVSDSVKMKQTHGILLFEKQALLKQLQQVNASLEISKMKVARGEEQ
;
A
#
# COMPACT_ATOMS: atom_id res chain seq x y z
N MET A 1 9.44 61.99 -33.53
CA MET A 1 9.60 63.39 -33.96
C MET A 1 10.84 63.47 -34.83
N ALA A 2 10.63 63.67 -36.13
CA ALA A 2 11.68 63.78 -37.14
C ALA A 2 11.76 65.24 -37.60
N SER A 3 12.98 65.79 -37.63
CA SER A 3 13.36 67.01 -38.35
C SER A 3 14.90 66.92 -38.46
N GLY A 4 15.55 66.85 -39.61
CA GLY A 4 15.22 67.44 -40.90
C GLY A 4 15.98 68.75 -41.05
N LYS A 5 17.25 68.69 -41.47
CA LYS A 5 17.98 69.79 -42.13
C LYS A 5 19.04 69.18 -43.08
N ARG A 6 18.83 69.41 -44.38
CA ARG A 6 19.80 69.23 -45.46
C ARG A 6 20.47 70.58 -45.71
N GLU A 7 21.79 70.59 -45.87
CA GLU A 7 22.52 71.65 -46.56
C GLU A 7 23.36 70.98 -47.66
N ASN A 8 23.23 71.48 -48.90
CA ASN A 8 23.87 70.95 -50.09
C ASN A 8 25.22 71.64 -50.37
N GLU A 9 26.23 70.79 -50.59
CA GLU A 9 27.22 70.76 -51.68
C GLU A 9 28.15 71.96 -51.99
N VAL A 10 29.46 71.66 -51.93
CA VAL A 10 30.45 72.08 -52.94
C VAL A 10 31.33 70.87 -53.31
N GLN A 11 31.51 70.66 -54.62
CA GLN A 11 32.13 69.52 -55.29
C GLN A 11 33.65 69.36 -55.08
N GLY A 12 34.10 68.09 -55.02
CA GLY A 12 35.45 67.64 -55.33
C GLY A 12 35.44 66.18 -55.80
N PRO A 13 35.93 65.84 -57.02
CA PRO A 13 35.89 64.46 -57.52
C PRO A 13 37.05 63.67 -56.90
N GLY A 14 36.76 62.92 -55.84
CA GLY A 14 37.74 62.09 -55.13
C GLY A 14 37.35 61.60 -53.74
N MET A 15 36.11 61.78 -53.28
CA MET A 15 35.65 61.44 -51.92
C MET A 15 34.40 60.55 -51.86
N GLY A 16 33.97 59.93 -52.96
CA GLY A 16 32.80 59.03 -52.98
C GLY A 16 33.00 57.77 -52.12
N ASP A 17 34.15 57.11 -52.27
CA ASP A 17 34.46 55.87 -51.53
C ASP A 17 34.72 56.10 -50.03
N GLN A 18 35.20 57.28 -49.62
CA GLN A 18 35.51 57.56 -48.21
C GLN A 18 34.26 57.93 -47.39
N ILE A 19 33.26 58.56 -48.00
CA ILE A 19 32.04 58.98 -47.28
C ILE A 19 31.10 57.78 -47.04
N GLU A 20 30.96 56.86 -48.00
CA GLU A 20 30.19 55.61 -47.80
C GLU A 20 30.88 54.66 -46.80
N GLN A 21 32.22 54.61 -46.78
CA GLN A 21 32.95 53.84 -45.76
C GLN A 21 32.81 54.41 -44.35
N VAL A 22 32.81 55.74 -44.21
CA VAL A 22 32.63 56.41 -42.91
C VAL A 22 31.19 56.24 -42.40
N ASP A 23 30.19 56.25 -43.27
CA ASP A 23 28.79 56.03 -42.88
C ASP A 23 28.53 54.55 -42.49
N ALA A 24 29.13 53.61 -43.23
CA ALA A 24 29.05 52.17 -42.92
C ALA A 24 29.71 51.82 -41.58
N THR A 25 30.86 52.42 -41.26
CA THR A 25 31.57 52.19 -39.99
C THR A 25 30.83 52.79 -38.79
N VAL A 26 30.18 53.95 -38.96
CA VAL A 26 29.31 54.55 -37.93
C VAL A 26 28.06 53.69 -37.69
N LEU A 27 27.42 53.19 -38.75
CA LEU A 27 26.30 52.24 -38.64
C LEU A 27 26.71 50.92 -37.98
N GLN A 28 27.90 50.41 -38.29
CA GLN A 28 28.44 49.19 -37.67
C GLN A 28 28.68 49.40 -36.16
N TYR A 29 29.22 50.55 -35.76
CA TYR A 29 29.40 50.91 -34.35
C TYR A 29 28.06 51.08 -33.62
N GLN A 30 27.06 51.73 -34.24
CA GLN A 30 25.72 51.88 -33.68
C GLN A 30 25.02 50.52 -33.52
N ASN A 31 25.12 49.64 -34.52
CA ASN A 31 24.59 48.27 -34.43
C ASN A 31 25.29 47.46 -33.33
N GLN A 32 26.61 47.57 -33.20
CA GLN A 32 27.35 46.89 -32.14
C GLN A 32 26.93 47.38 -30.75
N LYS A 33 26.68 48.68 -30.59
CA LYS A 33 26.17 49.26 -29.33
C LYS A 33 24.74 48.79 -29.01
N LEU A 34 23.87 48.69 -30.03
CA LEU A 34 22.52 48.14 -29.86
C LEU A 34 22.56 46.66 -29.48
N ILE A 35 23.45 45.86 -30.10
CA ILE A 35 23.66 44.45 -29.75
C ILE A 35 24.08 44.32 -28.28
N GLN A 36 25.04 45.11 -27.83
CA GLN A 36 25.47 45.11 -26.42
C GLN A 36 24.33 45.50 -25.46
N GLN A 37 23.49 46.47 -25.81
CA GLN A 37 22.31 46.83 -25.01
C GLN A 37 21.27 45.70 -24.97
N LEU A 38 21.08 45.00 -26.09
CA LEU A 38 20.15 43.89 -26.21
C LEU A 38 20.66 42.66 -25.43
N GLU A 39 21.96 42.39 -25.46
CA GLU A 39 22.62 41.37 -24.63
C GLU A 39 22.52 41.70 -23.14
N ALA A 40 22.71 42.95 -22.75
CA ALA A 40 22.53 43.39 -21.36
C ALA A 40 21.08 43.22 -20.87
N GLN A 41 20.09 43.61 -21.69
CA GLN A 41 18.67 43.42 -21.37
C GLN A 41 18.28 41.93 -21.31
N LYS A 42 18.83 41.09 -22.19
CA LYS A 42 18.65 39.63 -22.13
C LYS A 42 19.22 39.04 -20.85
N ALA A 43 20.42 39.47 -20.44
CA ALA A 43 21.02 39.02 -19.19
C ALA A 43 20.19 39.44 -17.96
N GLU A 44 19.64 40.67 -17.96
CA GLU A 44 18.74 41.13 -16.89
C GLU A 44 17.41 40.35 -16.88
N MET A 45 16.84 40.07 -18.05
CA MET A 45 15.64 39.24 -18.17
C MET A 45 15.88 37.83 -17.61
N HIS A 46 16.97 37.16 -17.98
CA HIS A 46 17.31 35.85 -17.44
C HIS A 46 17.56 35.88 -15.92
N ALA A 47 18.16 36.95 -15.40
CA ALA A 47 18.33 37.12 -13.96
C ALA A 47 16.98 37.30 -13.23
N LEU A 48 16.04 38.03 -13.81
CA LEU A 48 14.69 38.20 -13.28
C LEU A 48 13.87 36.91 -13.38
N GLU A 49 13.98 36.17 -14.48
CA GLU A 49 13.38 34.84 -14.65
C GLU A 49 13.88 33.87 -13.59
N GLY A 50 15.20 33.88 -13.31
CA GLY A 50 15.80 33.12 -12.22
C GLY A 50 15.21 33.49 -10.86
N LYS A 51 15.15 34.78 -10.52
CA LYS A 51 14.53 35.25 -9.27
C LYS A 51 13.05 34.88 -9.16
N PHE A 52 12.30 34.94 -10.26
CA PHE A 52 10.89 34.58 -10.29
C PHE A 52 10.70 33.08 -10.07
N LYS A 53 11.55 32.25 -10.66
CA LYS A 53 11.59 30.81 -10.40
C LYS A 53 11.89 30.52 -8.94
N ASP A 54 12.92 31.16 -8.36
CA ASP A 54 13.27 30.99 -6.95
C ASP A 54 12.11 31.38 -6.00
N LEU A 55 11.39 32.46 -6.31
CA LEU A 55 10.22 32.89 -5.53
C LEU A 55 9.06 31.90 -5.66
N ARG A 56 8.81 31.37 -6.87
CA ARG A 56 7.80 30.34 -7.10
C ARG A 56 8.13 29.06 -6.34
N ASP A 57 9.38 28.61 -6.38
CA ASP A 57 9.81 27.39 -5.69
C ASP A 57 9.67 27.55 -4.16
N LYS A 58 9.99 28.75 -3.63
CA LYS A 58 9.74 29.10 -2.23
C LYS A 58 8.24 29.12 -1.88
N GLN A 59 7.40 29.67 -2.76
CA GLN A 59 5.95 29.68 -2.58
C GLN A 59 5.40 28.25 -2.54
N ILE A 60 5.79 27.40 -3.49
CA ILE A 60 5.40 25.98 -3.52
C ILE A 60 5.84 25.27 -2.22
N SER A 61 7.07 25.51 -1.75
CA SER A 61 7.55 24.94 -0.49
C SER A 61 6.71 25.40 0.71
N TYR A 62 6.32 26.68 0.75
CA TYR A 62 5.46 27.23 1.80
C TYR A 62 4.05 26.65 1.75
N ASP A 63 3.44 26.57 0.56
CA ASP A 63 2.11 26.01 0.35
C ASP A 63 2.07 24.52 0.74
N ASN A 64 3.10 23.75 0.37
CA ASN A 64 3.24 22.36 0.80
C ASN A 64 3.32 22.22 2.32
N THR A 65 4.05 23.13 2.99
CA THR A 65 4.16 23.16 4.44
C THR A 65 2.79 23.46 5.07
N LEU A 66 2.08 24.44 4.54
CA LEU A 66 0.75 24.79 5.01
C LEU A 66 -0.28 23.65 4.81
N ILE A 67 -0.25 22.96 3.66
CA ILE A 67 -1.06 21.77 3.38
C ILE A 67 -0.78 20.68 4.42
N ALA A 68 0.50 20.41 4.70
CA ALA A 68 0.90 19.42 5.69
C ALA A 68 0.40 19.79 7.10
N VAL A 69 0.53 21.07 7.49
CA VAL A 69 0.01 21.57 8.77
C VAL A 69 -1.50 21.41 8.84
N ASN A 70 -2.26 21.81 7.82
CA ASN A 70 -3.72 21.64 7.80
C ASN A 70 -4.13 20.17 7.95
N LYS A 71 -3.44 19.27 7.23
CA LYS A 71 -3.67 17.83 7.30
C LYS A 71 -3.45 17.28 8.70
N MET A 72 -2.31 17.60 9.32
CA MET A 72 -2.02 17.18 10.71
C MET A 72 -3.02 17.75 11.70
N TRP A 73 -3.45 19.00 11.50
CA TRP A 73 -4.43 19.66 12.37
C TRP A 73 -5.82 19.03 12.26
N ASN A 74 -6.27 18.69 11.05
CA ASN A 74 -7.51 17.97 10.83
C ASN A 74 -7.44 16.55 11.41
N GLN A 75 -6.31 15.85 11.24
CA GLN A 75 -6.10 14.53 11.83
C GLN A 75 -6.17 14.58 13.37
N LEU A 76 -5.56 15.58 14.00
CA LEU A 76 -5.64 15.76 15.45
C LEU A 76 -7.09 15.93 15.92
N VAL A 77 -7.89 16.73 15.21
CA VAL A 77 -9.31 16.90 15.52
C VAL A 77 -10.06 15.57 15.39
N ASP A 78 -9.84 14.84 14.29
CA ASP A 78 -10.49 13.54 14.05
C ASP A 78 -10.11 12.53 15.15
N ASP A 79 -8.83 12.45 15.50
CA ASP A 79 -8.34 11.55 16.54
C ASP A 79 -8.93 11.89 17.91
N LEU A 80 -9.00 13.18 18.29
CA LEU A 80 -9.59 13.60 19.56
C LEU A 80 -11.07 13.21 19.67
N VAL A 81 -11.84 13.39 18.59
CA VAL A 81 -13.25 13.01 18.55
C VAL A 81 -13.40 11.48 18.63
N LEU A 82 -12.65 10.73 17.83
CA LEU A 82 -12.71 9.27 17.81
C LEU A 82 -12.26 8.65 19.14
N PHE A 83 -11.22 9.20 19.78
CA PHE A 83 -10.83 8.79 21.13
C PHE A 83 -11.90 9.14 22.15
N GLY A 84 -12.59 10.27 22.00
CA GLY A 84 -13.72 10.65 22.85
C GLY A 84 -14.85 9.62 22.78
N VAL A 85 -15.24 9.22 21.57
CA VAL A 85 -16.25 8.17 21.34
C VAL A 85 -15.80 6.83 21.96
N ARG A 86 -14.53 6.44 21.77
CA ARG A 86 -13.97 5.22 22.39
C ARG A 86 -13.93 5.27 23.92
N ALA A 87 -13.76 6.45 24.49
CA ALA A 87 -13.79 6.66 25.93
C ALA A 87 -15.24 6.65 26.49
N GLY A 88 -16.25 6.64 25.62
CA GLY A 88 -17.68 6.72 26.00
C GLY A 88 -18.16 8.14 26.28
N GLY A 89 -17.56 9.12 25.62
CA GLY A 89 -18.03 10.51 25.61
C GLY A 89 -19.31 10.69 24.78
N GLU A 90 -19.94 11.85 24.95
CA GLU A 90 -21.18 12.23 24.26
C GLU A 90 -20.96 12.50 22.76
N LEU A 91 -22.00 12.28 21.94
CA LEU A 91 -21.96 12.48 20.49
C LEU A 91 -21.85 13.93 20.03
N ARG A 92 -21.94 14.92 20.94
CA ARG A 92 -21.88 16.34 20.59
C ARG A 92 -20.61 16.73 19.83
N CYS A 93 -19.53 15.96 20.01
CA CYS A 93 -18.25 16.20 19.33
C CYS A 93 -18.20 15.61 17.91
N LEU A 94 -19.17 14.79 17.48
CA LEU A 94 -19.17 14.17 16.14
C LEU A 94 -19.33 15.19 15.00
N GLN A 95 -20.00 16.31 15.23
CA GLN A 95 -20.07 17.42 14.27
C GLN A 95 -18.68 17.94 13.87
N ALA A 96 -17.68 17.79 14.74
CA ALA A 96 -16.31 18.19 14.42
C ALA A 96 -15.61 17.24 13.43
N LEU A 97 -16.13 16.02 13.20
CA LEU A 97 -15.64 15.08 12.17
C LEU A 97 -16.15 15.42 10.77
N GLU A 98 -17.30 16.10 10.69
CA GLU A 98 -17.98 16.43 9.44
C GLU A 98 -17.27 17.52 8.65
N HIS A 99 -16.20 18.16 9.20
CA HIS A 99 -15.40 19.25 8.63
C HIS A 99 -16.15 19.96 7.52
N GLU A 100 -16.94 21.00 7.84
CA GLU A 100 -17.81 21.73 6.90
C GLU A 100 -17.06 22.35 5.70
N ASP A 101 -16.41 21.56 4.86
CA ASP A 101 -15.63 21.99 3.71
C ASP A 101 -16.59 22.48 2.59
N PHE A 102 -17.84 22.04 2.62
CA PHE A 102 -18.86 22.34 1.61
C PHE A 102 -19.67 23.61 1.86
N SER A 103 -19.88 24.01 3.12
CA SER A 103 -20.51 25.32 3.39
C SER A 103 -19.54 26.48 3.10
N ILE A 104 -18.25 26.16 2.95
CA ILE A 104 -17.17 27.10 2.69
C ILE A 104 -17.01 27.33 1.18
N ASP A 105 -17.31 26.36 0.30
CA ASP A 105 -17.16 26.54 -1.16
C ASP A 105 -18.04 27.67 -1.74
N ASP A 106 -19.25 27.88 -1.21
CA ASP A 106 -20.14 28.98 -1.61
C ASP A 106 -19.61 30.36 -1.13
N ALA A 107 -18.82 30.38 -0.05
CA ALA A 107 -18.12 31.57 0.46
C ALA A 107 -16.77 31.81 -0.24
N LEU A 108 -16.07 30.73 -0.64
CA LEU A 108 -14.78 30.74 -1.32
C LEU A 108 -14.86 31.20 -2.78
N ALA A 109 -16.02 31.11 -3.42
CA ALA A 109 -16.26 31.66 -4.76
C ALA A 109 -15.95 33.18 -4.84
N SER A 110 -15.92 33.87 -3.68
CA SER A 110 -15.61 35.30 -3.56
C SER A 110 -14.18 35.61 -3.10
N CYS A 111 -13.37 34.61 -2.76
CA CYS A 111 -11.98 34.80 -2.32
C CYS A 111 -11.00 34.80 -3.51
N PRO A 112 -9.93 35.64 -3.48
CA PRO A 112 -8.82 35.52 -4.41
C PRO A 112 -8.21 34.11 -4.36
N PRO A 113 -7.79 33.53 -5.50
CA PRO A 113 -7.16 32.18 -5.55
C PRO A 113 -6.02 32.00 -4.55
N GLU A 114 -5.28 33.08 -4.29
CA GLU A 114 -4.13 33.13 -3.38
C GLU A 114 -4.53 32.97 -1.91
N GLU A 115 -5.81 33.23 -1.56
CA GLU A 115 -6.31 33.26 -0.19
C GLU A 115 -7.24 32.06 0.14
N ILE A 116 -7.66 31.30 -0.87
CA ILE A 116 -8.56 30.14 -0.73
C ILE A 116 -8.01 29.13 0.28
N PHE A 117 -6.71 28.84 0.17
CA PHE A 117 -6.07 27.89 1.07
C PHE A 117 -6.09 28.38 2.53
N LEU A 118 -5.79 29.67 2.76
CA LEU A 118 -5.76 30.24 4.10
C LEU A 118 -7.16 30.26 4.73
N CYS A 119 -8.21 30.57 3.94
CA CYS A 119 -9.59 30.49 4.40
C CYS A 119 -10.00 29.06 4.81
N ARG A 120 -9.61 28.04 4.02
CA ARG A 120 -9.83 26.62 4.38
C ARG A 120 -9.09 26.21 5.65
N LEU A 121 -7.82 26.62 5.79
CA LEU A 121 -7.02 26.34 7.00
C LEU A 121 -7.67 26.94 8.25
N LEU A 122 -8.18 28.17 8.15
CA LEU A 122 -8.73 28.92 9.27
C LEU A 122 -10.19 28.59 9.58
N ARG A 123 -10.91 27.90 8.68
CA ARG A 123 -12.37 27.66 8.76
C ARG A 123 -13.18 28.95 9.01
N SER A 124 -12.70 30.06 8.47
CA SER A 124 -13.35 31.36 8.61
C SER A 124 -14.16 31.66 7.36
N GLY A 125 -15.49 31.53 7.45
CA GLY A 125 -16.41 31.86 6.36
C GLY A 125 -16.66 33.36 6.15
N TYR A 126 -16.02 34.24 6.94
CA TYR A 126 -16.28 35.68 6.91
C TYR A 126 -15.00 36.47 6.63
N VAL A 127 -14.68 36.62 5.35
CA VAL A 127 -13.81 37.71 4.90
C VAL A 127 -14.73 38.89 4.58
N ASP A 128 -14.67 39.92 5.42
CA ASP A 128 -15.41 41.17 5.24
C ASP A 128 -15.09 41.74 3.83
N LYS A 129 -16.13 41.88 3.00
CA LYS A 129 -16.04 42.14 1.55
C LYS A 129 -15.37 43.48 1.17
N ASN A 130 -14.85 44.24 2.15
CA ASN A 130 -14.53 45.65 2.01
C ASN A 130 -13.08 46.05 2.35
N ARG A 131 -12.16 45.09 2.56
CA ARG A 131 -10.71 45.37 2.59
C ARG A 131 -9.95 44.29 1.84
N GLY A 132 -9.06 44.73 0.95
CA GLY A 132 -8.07 43.86 0.35
C GLY A 132 -7.24 43.13 1.41
N SER A 133 -6.91 41.89 1.05
CA SER A 133 -6.17 40.87 1.78
C SER A 133 -6.60 40.52 3.21
N ILE A 134 -6.53 39.23 3.53
CA ILE A 134 -6.80 38.73 4.88
C ILE A 134 -5.82 39.41 5.86
N SER A 135 -6.35 40.21 6.78
CA SER A 135 -5.51 40.90 7.76
C SER A 135 -4.89 39.91 8.75
N VAL A 136 -3.65 40.15 9.16
CA VAL A 136 -2.93 39.33 10.17
C VAL A 136 -3.75 39.17 11.46
N LYS A 137 -4.54 40.18 11.83
CA LYS A 137 -5.43 40.11 13.01
C LYS A 137 -6.56 39.09 12.81
N ALA A 138 -7.20 39.07 11.65
CA ALA A 138 -8.24 38.09 11.33
C ALA A 138 -7.70 36.66 11.30
N VAL A 139 -6.47 36.46 10.80
CA VAL A 139 -5.77 35.16 10.88
C VAL A 139 -5.55 34.75 12.34
N GLN A 140 -5.05 35.66 13.17
CA GLN A 140 -4.78 35.38 14.57
C GLN A 140 -6.06 35.04 15.36
N GLU A 141 -7.16 35.75 15.10
CA GLU A 141 -8.46 35.50 15.73
C GLU A 141 -9.02 34.14 15.33
N ALA A 142 -9.00 33.79 14.05
CA ALA A 142 -9.46 32.49 13.55
C ALA A 142 -8.58 31.32 14.08
N LEU A 143 -7.26 31.51 14.13
CA LEU A 143 -6.35 30.54 14.77
C LEU A 143 -6.67 30.37 16.26
N SER A 144 -6.97 31.46 16.97
CA SER A 144 -7.30 31.42 18.39
C SER A 144 -8.62 30.70 18.64
N LEU A 145 -9.63 30.92 17.80
CA LEU A 145 -10.91 30.19 17.84
C LEU A 145 -10.71 28.69 17.60
N ARG A 146 -9.96 28.32 16.56
CA ARG A 146 -9.66 26.92 16.25
C ARG A 146 -8.85 26.24 17.36
N HIS A 147 -7.90 26.95 17.95
CA HIS A 147 -7.14 26.46 19.11
C HIS A 147 -8.04 26.25 20.34
N SER A 148 -8.93 27.21 20.64
CA SER A 148 -9.91 27.07 21.73
C SER A 148 -10.80 25.84 21.55
N ALA A 149 -11.33 25.62 20.35
CA ALA A 149 -12.18 24.47 20.04
C ALA A 149 -11.46 23.13 20.28
N ILE A 150 -10.16 23.07 19.99
CA ILE A 150 -9.35 21.86 20.24
C ILE A 150 -9.10 21.65 21.72
N VAL A 151 -8.77 22.71 22.45
CA VAL A 151 -8.61 22.63 23.91
C VAL A 151 -9.91 22.16 24.55
N ASP A 152 -11.05 22.64 24.07
CA ASP A 152 -12.36 22.16 24.51
C ASP A 152 -12.53 20.67 24.18
N LEU A 153 -12.24 20.20 22.96
CA LEU A 153 -12.28 18.77 22.62
C LEU A 153 -11.37 17.92 23.52
N MET A 154 -10.16 18.38 23.80
CA MET A 154 -9.22 17.70 24.71
C MET A 154 -9.79 17.59 26.13
N LYS A 155 -10.46 18.64 26.62
CA LYS A 155 -11.13 18.64 27.92
C LYS A 155 -12.27 17.63 27.97
N HIS A 156 -13.12 17.58 26.94
CA HIS A 156 -14.19 16.58 26.85
C HIS A 156 -13.63 15.15 26.81
N LEU A 157 -12.54 14.91 26.09
CA LEU A 157 -11.84 13.63 26.09
C LEU A 157 -11.34 13.25 27.49
N GLN A 158 -10.70 14.20 28.19
CA GLN A 158 -10.21 13.99 29.55
C GLN A 158 -11.35 13.63 30.51
N GLU A 159 -12.48 14.34 30.42
CA GLU A 159 -13.69 14.07 31.21
C GLU A 159 -14.28 12.68 30.90
N ALA A 160 -14.33 12.28 29.63
CA ALA A 160 -14.78 10.95 29.22
C ALA A 160 -13.87 9.83 29.75
N ILE A 161 -12.54 10.01 29.69
CA ILE A 161 -11.57 9.05 30.25
C ILE A 161 -11.74 8.95 31.77
N ALA A 162 -11.86 10.08 32.47
CA ALA A 162 -12.06 10.09 33.91
C ALA A 162 -13.36 9.37 34.32
N ALA A 163 -14.46 9.63 33.60
CA ALA A 163 -15.73 8.96 33.82
C ALA A 163 -15.64 7.44 33.58
N ARG A 164 -14.90 7.01 32.54
CA ARG A 164 -14.64 5.59 32.27
C ARG A 164 -13.81 4.94 33.37
N LEU A 165 -12.76 5.60 33.85
CA LEU A 165 -11.92 5.09 34.95
C LEU A 165 -12.73 4.92 36.24
N ALA A 166 -13.53 5.91 36.63
CA ALA A 166 -14.40 5.82 37.81
C ALA A 166 -15.39 4.64 37.70
N ARG A 167 -15.97 4.40 36.51
CA ARG A 167 -16.85 3.24 36.28
C ARG A 167 -16.11 1.91 36.35
N ASN A 168 -14.88 1.84 35.86
CA ASN A 168 -14.06 0.63 35.95
C ASN A 168 -13.67 0.32 37.40
N GLU A 169 -13.40 1.33 38.22
CA GLU A 169 -13.14 1.17 39.66
C GLU A 169 -14.38 0.64 40.40
N LEU A 170 -15.58 1.15 40.06
CA LEU A 170 -16.84 0.62 40.60
C LEU A 170 -17.05 -0.85 40.21
N LEU A 171 -16.77 -1.21 38.95
CA LEU A 171 -16.84 -2.60 38.49
C LEU A 171 -15.82 -3.49 39.20
N ALA A 172 -14.58 -3.03 39.34
CA ALA A 172 -13.53 -3.75 40.06
C ALA A 172 -13.96 -4.01 41.52
N SER A 173 -14.55 -3.01 42.18
CA SER A 173 -15.07 -3.15 43.54
C SER A 173 -16.19 -4.19 43.63
N ALA A 174 -17.05 -4.28 42.62
CA ALA A 174 -18.11 -5.30 42.54
C ALA A 174 -17.55 -6.72 42.34
N LEU A 175 -16.51 -6.87 41.52
CA LEU A 175 -15.88 -8.15 41.23
C LEU A 175 -15.03 -8.69 42.40
N HIS A 176 -14.45 -7.82 43.23
CA HIS A 176 -13.65 -8.22 44.39
C HIS A 176 -14.51 -8.64 45.62
N GLY A 177 -15.83 -8.68 45.50
CA GLY A 177 -16.72 -9.13 46.58
C GLY A 177 -16.94 -8.11 47.69
N ASN A 178 -16.58 -6.84 47.47
CA ASN A 178 -16.75 -5.75 48.44
C ASN A 178 -18.21 -5.23 48.52
N LEU A 179 -19.09 -5.72 47.65
CA LEU A 179 -20.49 -5.31 47.51
C LEU A 179 -21.43 -6.49 47.78
N SER A 180 -22.66 -6.22 48.21
CA SER A 180 -23.69 -7.26 48.34
C SER A 180 -24.00 -7.89 46.97
N SER A 181 -24.52 -9.12 46.94
CA SER A 181 -24.85 -9.79 45.67
C SER A 181 -25.85 -8.98 44.83
N GLU A 182 -26.81 -8.32 45.47
CA GLU A 182 -27.81 -7.46 44.82
C GLU A 182 -27.16 -6.19 44.25
N ASP A 183 -26.27 -5.54 45.02
CA ASP A 183 -25.55 -4.36 44.55
C ASP A 183 -24.57 -4.68 43.42
N ALA A 184 -23.93 -5.85 43.46
CA ALA A 184 -23.05 -6.33 42.38
C ALA A 184 -23.82 -6.56 41.08
N ILE A 185 -25.03 -7.15 41.16
CA ILE A 185 -25.90 -7.33 39.99
C ILE A 185 -26.34 -5.98 39.41
N VAL A 186 -26.67 -5.00 40.25
CA VAL A 186 -27.03 -3.65 39.80
C VAL A 186 -25.84 -2.96 39.11
N GLN A 187 -24.64 -3.04 39.68
CA GLN A 187 -23.44 -2.46 39.07
C GLN A 187 -23.08 -3.11 37.73
N LEU A 188 -23.17 -4.44 37.62
CA LEU A 188 -22.96 -5.16 36.36
C LEU A 188 -24.00 -4.78 35.29
N ARG A 189 -25.28 -4.63 35.68
CA ARG A 189 -26.33 -4.17 34.76
C ARG A 189 -26.07 -2.75 34.27
N ASN A 190 -25.65 -1.85 35.16
CA ASN A 190 -25.30 -0.47 34.81
C ASN A 190 -24.09 -0.42 33.87
N HIS A 191 -23.05 -1.24 34.12
CA HIS A 191 -21.88 -1.33 33.25
C HIS A 191 -22.26 -1.88 31.86
N ASN A 192 -23.11 -2.90 31.79
CA ASN A 192 -23.63 -3.42 30.51
C ASN A 192 -24.48 -2.39 29.77
N GLY A 193 -25.27 -1.58 30.46
CA GLY A 193 -26.02 -0.47 29.88
C GLY A 193 -25.10 0.58 29.25
N TYR A 194 -24.05 0.97 29.98
CA TYR A 194 -23.03 1.88 29.48
C TYR A 194 -22.28 1.31 28.26
N LEU A 195 -21.85 0.05 28.29
CA LEU A 195 -21.20 -0.57 27.12
C LEU A 195 -22.10 -0.57 25.89
N ARG A 196 -23.41 -0.77 26.07
CA ARG A 196 -24.38 -0.68 24.96
C ARG A 196 -24.47 0.74 24.39
N GLU A 197 -24.44 1.76 25.23
CA GLU A 197 -24.38 3.16 24.82
C GLU A 197 -23.09 3.45 24.05
N VAL A 198 -21.92 3.01 24.55
CA VAL A 198 -20.64 3.14 23.84
C VAL A 198 -20.69 2.47 22.46
N ILE A 199 -21.26 1.26 22.36
CA ILE A 199 -21.44 0.57 21.08
C ILE A 199 -22.35 1.36 20.13
N SER A 200 -23.43 1.96 20.65
CA SER A 200 -24.32 2.81 19.86
C SER A 200 -23.57 4.04 19.33
N ASN A 201 -22.82 4.72 20.20
CA ASN A 201 -22.04 5.91 19.83
C ASN A 201 -20.95 5.57 18.80
N MET A 202 -20.31 4.40 18.94
CA MET A 202 -19.35 3.91 17.96
C MET A 202 -19.98 3.63 16.60
N ARG A 203 -21.19 3.05 16.56
CA ARG A 203 -21.91 2.81 15.30
C ARG A 203 -22.20 4.12 14.58
N GLU A 204 -22.69 5.13 15.30
CA GLU A 204 -22.96 6.44 14.70
C GLU A 204 -21.69 7.12 14.20
N ALA A 205 -20.57 7.03 14.95
CA ALA A 205 -19.28 7.52 14.48
C ALA A 205 -18.80 6.78 13.22
N ILE A 206 -19.02 5.47 13.14
CA ILE A 206 -18.71 4.66 11.96
C ILE A 206 -19.56 5.10 10.76
N ASP A 207 -20.85 5.37 10.96
CA ASP A 207 -21.76 5.84 9.91
C ASP A 207 -21.30 7.20 9.35
N VAL A 208 -20.89 8.14 10.22
CA VAL A 208 -20.31 9.44 9.81
C VAL A 208 -19.03 9.25 9.00
N VAL A 209 -18.13 8.38 9.45
CA VAL A 209 -16.87 8.08 8.74
C VAL A 209 -17.13 7.41 7.39
N HIS A 210 -18.09 6.49 7.30
CA HIS A 210 -18.47 5.86 6.03
C HIS A 210 -19.09 6.86 5.06
N LEU A 211 -19.95 7.76 5.54
CA LEU A 211 -20.50 8.83 4.71
C LEU A 211 -19.39 9.69 4.13
N LYS A 212 -18.37 10.05 4.93
CA LYS A 212 -17.19 10.80 4.47
C LYS A 212 -16.35 10.02 3.46
N HIS A 213 -16.14 8.72 3.68
CA HIS A 213 -15.41 7.86 2.74
C HIS A 213 -16.10 7.77 1.38
N ASN A 214 -17.42 7.60 1.37
CA ASN A 214 -18.19 7.56 0.13
C ASN A 214 -18.08 8.90 -0.62
N ARG A 215 -18.17 10.03 0.10
CA ARG A 215 -17.99 11.36 -0.49
C ARG A 215 -16.61 11.57 -1.13
N PHE A 216 -15.54 11.23 -0.43
CA PHE A 216 -14.19 11.34 -1.01
C PHE A 216 -14.01 10.42 -2.21
N THR A 217 -14.62 9.23 -2.19
CA THR A 217 -14.63 8.33 -3.34
C THR A 217 -15.32 8.98 -4.55
N ASP A 218 -16.48 9.62 -4.34
CA ASP A 218 -17.21 10.34 -5.38
C ASP A 218 -16.41 11.54 -5.93
N GLU A 219 -15.77 12.33 -5.06
CA GLU A 219 -14.90 13.45 -5.44
C GLU A 219 -13.67 13.00 -6.24
N ILE A 220 -13.00 11.93 -5.80
CA ILE A 220 -11.86 11.35 -6.52
C ILE A 220 -12.30 10.85 -7.89
N SER A 221 -13.45 10.18 -7.98
CA SER A 221 -14.00 9.74 -9.27
C SER A 221 -14.28 10.92 -10.19
N CYS A 222 -14.91 11.98 -9.68
CA CYS A 222 -15.18 13.19 -10.45
C CYS A 222 -13.88 13.89 -10.92
N TYR A 223 -12.85 13.93 -10.07
CA TYR A 223 -11.54 14.46 -10.43
C TYR A 223 -10.87 13.64 -11.53
N ILE A 224 -10.91 12.30 -11.43
CA ILE A 224 -10.38 11.41 -12.47
C ILE A 224 -11.10 11.62 -13.80
N ASP A 225 -12.43 11.72 -13.77
CA ASP A 225 -13.25 11.95 -14.96
C ASP A 225 -12.91 13.31 -15.60
N ASN A 226 -12.81 14.37 -14.79
CA ASN A 226 -12.42 15.71 -15.26
C ASN A 226 -11.01 15.75 -15.82
N HIS A 227 -10.03 15.17 -15.13
CA HIS A 227 -8.66 15.09 -15.63
C HIS A 227 -8.59 14.30 -16.95
N SER A 228 -9.34 13.21 -17.09
CA SER A 228 -9.40 12.46 -18.35
C SER A 228 -9.98 13.29 -19.50
N ARG A 229 -11.01 14.10 -19.21
CA ARG A 229 -11.63 15.04 -20.15
C ARG A 229 -10.67 16.15 -20.56
N GLU A 230 -10.04 16.82 -19.60
CA GLU A 230 -9.04 17.85 -19.83
C GLU A 230 -7.84 17.30 -20.62
N GLN A 231 -7.37 16.09 -20.29
CA GLN A 231 -6.29 15.43 -21.04
C GLN A 231 -6.69 15.13 -22.48
N SER A 232 -7.96 14.78 -22.73
CA SER A 232 -8.47 14.56 -24.09
C SER A 232 -8.57 15.87 -24.89
N GLU A 233 -8.96 16.96 -24.22
CA GLU A 233 -9.04 18.30 -24.81
C GLU A 233 -7.64 18.85 -25.15
N ILE A 234 -6.66 18.65 -24.26
CA ILE A 234 -5.26 19.00 -24.53
C ILE A 234 -4.72 18.24 -25.76
N LYS A 235 -5.03 16.94 -25.90
CA LYS A 235 -4.62 16.16 -27.07
C LYS A 235 -5.27 16.68 -28.36
N HIS A 236 -6.55 17.04 -28.30
CA HIS A 236 -7.26 17.63 -29.43
C HIS A 236 -6.62 18.96 -29.85
N LEU A 237 -6.45 19.89 -28.91
CA LEU A 237 -5.84 21.20 -29.16
C LEU A 237 -4.40 21.10 -29.65
N SER A 238 -3.63 20.11 -29.17
CA SER A 238 -2.28 19.83 -29.67
C SER A 238 -2.30 19.39 -31.14
N GLY A 239 -3.26 18.54 -31.51
CA GLY A 239 -3.47 18.13 -32.90
C GLY A 239 -3.86 19.31 -33.81
N ASP A 240 -4.79 20.14 -33.36
CA ASP A 240 -5.21 21.35 -34.08
C ASP A 240 -4.04 22.33 -34.28
N LEU A 241 -3.18 22.47 -33.28
CA LEU A 241 -1.98 23.30 -33.36
C LEU A 241 -0.97 22.74 -34.36
N GLU A 242 -0.73 21.43 -34.37
CA GLU A 242 0.14 20.77 -35.34
C GLU A 242 -0.38 20.92 -36.78
N GLU A 243 -1.68 20.77 -36.99
CA GLU A 243 -2.33 21.01 -38.28
C GLU A 243 -2.15 22.47 -38.73
N SER A 244 -2.44 23.43 -37.85
CA SER A 244 -2.24 24.86 -38.14
C SER A 244 -0.78 25.21 -38.44
N MET A 245 0.17 24.61 -37.71
CA MET A 245 1.60 24.77 -37.99
C MET A 245 1.99 24.17 -39.35
N ALA A 246 1.42 23.01 -39.72
CA ALA A 246 1.66 22.39 -41.02
C ALA A 246 1.08 23.23 -42.18
N GLU A 247 -0.14 23.76 -42.03
CA GLU A 247 -0.75 24.68 -42.98
C GLU A 247 0.07 25.97 -43.14
N LEU A 248 0.57 26.52 -42.03
CA LEU A 248 1.45 27.70 -42.04
C LEU A 248 2.74 27.39 -42.79
N GLU A 249 3.36 26.25 -42.55
CA GLU A 249 4.59 25.85 -43.24
C GLU A 249 4.35 25.60 -44.73
N GLU A 250 3.20 25.02 -45.10
CA GLU A 250 2.78 24.88 -46.50
C GLU A 250 2.58 26.26 -47.16
N SER A 251 1.94 27.20 -46.46
CA SER A 251 1.74 28.56 -46.94
C SER A 251 3.07 29.31 -47.15
N ARG A 252 4.05 29.10 -46.25
CA ARG A 252 5.42 29.62 -46.39
C ARG A 252 6.12 29.03 -47.61
N ARG A 253 6.04 27.71 -47.83
CA ARG A 253 6.58 27.06 -49.03
C ARG A 253 5.95 27.60 -50.31
N LYS A 254 4.62 27.78 -50.34
CA LYS A 254 3.91 28.42 -51.46
C LYS A 254 4.39 29.85 -51.70
N LEU A 255 4.60 30.64 -50.64
CA LEU A 255 5.12 32.02 -50.75
C LEU A 255 6.54 32.05 -51.33
N VAL A 256 7.43 31.15 -50.91
CA VAL A 256 8.78 31.03 -51.46
C VAL A 256 8.73 30.69 -52.95
N ILE A 257 7.88 29.73 -53.36
CA ILE A 257 7.70 29.37 -54.77
C ILE A 257 7.22 30.58 -55.59
N LEU A 258 6.25 31.35 -55.08
CA LEU A 258 5.77 32.57 -55.73
C LEU A 258 6.85 33.67 -55.80
N GLN A 259 7.67 33.82 -54.76
CA GLN A 259 8.82 34.74 -54.78
C GLN A 259 9.87 34.32 -55.82
N MET A 260 10.17 33.03 -55.95
CA MET A 260 11.08 32.50 -56.96
C MET A 260 10.53 32.73 -58.39
N GLN A 261 9.21 32.53 -58.61
CA GLN A 261 8.56 32.84 -59.90
C GLN A 261 8.55 34.34 -60.22
N LYS A 262 8.47 35.20 -59.21
CA LYS A 262 8.58 36.66 -59.38
C LYS A 262 10.00 37.13 -59.70
N HIS A 263 11.02 36.36 -59.29
CA HIS A 263 12.43 36.74 -59.39
C HIS A 263 13.27 35.94 -60.41
N GLY A 264 12.67 35.11 -61.26
CA GLY A 264 13.37 34.55 -62.43
C GLY A 264 12.46 34.03 -63.56
N PRO A 265 12.85 34.13 -64.84
CA PRO A 265 13.64 35.14 -65.54
C PRO A 265 12.69 36.07 -66.34
N SER A 266 12.34 37.23 -65.78
CA SER A 266 11.61 38.30 -66.50
C SER A 266 12.53 39.18 -67.37
N PHE A 267 13.72 38.71 -67.74
CA PHE A 267 14.74 39.53 -68.40
C PHE A 267 15.16 39.11 -69.81
N ILE A 268 14.51 38.13 -70.45
CA ILE A 268 14.97 37.64 -71.77
C ILE A 268 13.94 37.69 -72.91
N ASN A 269 12.63 37.89 -72.68
CA ASN A 269 11.66 37.91 -73.80
C ASN A 269 10.82 39.18 -73.88
N ALA A 270 11.48 40.28 -74.27
CA ALA A 270 10.96 41.41 -75.06
C ALA A 270 12.20 42.20 -75.51
N SER A 271 12.65 42.25 -76.76
CA SER A 271 11.88 42.51 -77.97
C SER A 271 12.71 42.11 -79.20
N ILE A 272 12.14 41.26 -80.06
CA ILE A 272 12.54 41.16 -81.47
C ILE A 272 11.70 42.17 -82.25
N GLY A 273 12.38 43.03 -83.00
CA GLY A 273 11.87 43.72 -84.19
C GLY A 273 11.09 45.02 -83.95
N ILE A 274 11.67 46.14 -84.36
CA ILE A 274 11.17 46.99 -85.45
C ILE A 274 12.21 48.07 -85.75
N ALA A 275 12.51 48.19 -87.04
CA ALA A 275 13.36 49.20 -87.64
C ALA A 275 12.82 50.64 -87.45
N VAL A 276 13.71 51.63 -87.54
CA VAL A 276 13.65 52.78 -88.48
C VAL A 276 14.49 53.97 -87.97
N ASN A 277 15.54 54.28 -88.74
CA ASN A 277 16.21 55.56 -89.03
C ASN A 277 16.79 56.50 -87.96
N GLY A 278 18.09 56.78 -88.19
CA GLY A 278 18.73 58.10 -88.08
C GLY A 278 19.90 58.11 -87.08
N SER A 279 21.17 58.35 -87.41
CA SER A 279 21.85 58.72 -88.66
C SER A 279 23.37 58.55 -88.47
N ILE A 280 23.99 57.79 -89.36
CA ILE A 280 25.31 57.95 -90.01
C ILE A 280 26.36 58.84 -89.30
N SER A 281 27.49 58.23 -88.97
CA SER A 281 28.78 58.68 -89.51
C SER A 281 29.62 57.46 -89.88
N LEU A 282 29.69 57.22 -91.18
CA LEU A 282 30.53 56.24 -91.84
C LEU A 282 31.84 56.96 -92.19
N ASP A 283 32.99 56.46 -91.71
CA ASP A 283 34.19 56.60 -92.53
C ASP A 283 35.14 55.40 -92.41
N LYS A 284 35.82 55.17 -93.52
CA LYS A 284 36.30 53.90 -94.08
C LYS A 284 37.46 53.20 -93.35
N PRO A 285 37.63 51.89 -93.63
CA PRO A 285 38.78 51.10 -93.19
C PRO A 285 40.02 51.48 -94.01
N ALA A 286 41.10 51.85 -93.33
CA ALA A 286 42.41 51.99 -93.93
C ALA A 286 43.41 51.21 -93.10
N ASP A 287 43.86 50.10 -93.68
CA ASP A 287 45.23 49.57 -93.60
C ASP A 287 46.17 50.44 -92.75
N LYS A 288 46.48 49.95 -91.55
CA LYS A 288 47.73 50.30 -90.88
C LYS A 288 48.43 49.02 -90.56
N THR A 289 49.38 48.69 -91.42
CA THR A 289 50.62 48.03 -91.04
C THR A 289 51.00 48.53 -89.64
N MET A 290 50.85 47.68 -88.62
CA MET A 290 51.26 48.00 -87.25
C MET A 290 52.67 48.58 -87.32
N SER A 291 52.82 49.81 -86.83
CA SER A 291 54.14 50.45 -86.81
C SER A 291 55.08 49.55 -86.03
N TRP A 292 56.32 49.39 -86.48
CA TRP A 292 57.32 48.54 -85.80
C TRP A 292 57.45 48.89 -84.30
N ARG A 293 57.16 50.15 -83.94
CA ARG A 293 57.08 50.63 -82.57
C ARG A 293 55.88 50.06 -81.79
N GLU A 294 54.68 50.08 -82.38
CA GLU A 294 53.47 49.52 -81.76
C GLU A 294 53.56 48.00 -81.60
N LEU A 295 54.19 47.31 -82.58
CA LEU A 295 54.47 45.88 -82.47
C LEU A 295 55.47 45.59 -81.35
N LYS A 296 56.48 46.44 -81.17
CA LYS A 296 57.46 46.33 -80.09
C LYS A 296 56.82 46.57 -78.72
N ASP A 297 56.00 47.61 -78.60
CA ASP A 297 55.30 47.95 -77.36
C ASP A 297 54.32 46.83 -76.97
N SER A 298 53.59 46.25 -77.94
CA SER A 298 52.72 45.08 -77.70
C SER A 298 53.51 43.82 -77.28
N VAL A 299 54.70 43.60 -77.83
CA VAL A 299 55.58 42.50 -77.41
C VAL A 299 56.13 42.72 -76.00
N ASP A 300 56.47 43.95 -75.63
CA ASP A 300 56.98 44.26 -74.29
C ASP A 300 55.84 44.24 -73.24
N GLU A 301 54.61 44.63 -73.60
CA GLU A 301 53.41 44.44 -72.78
C GLU A 301 53.08 42.94 -72.61
N ALA A 302 53.18 42.14 -73.66
CA ALA A 302 53.00 40.68 -73.57
C ALA A 302 54.06 40.01 -72.68
N LYS A 303 55.31 40.49 -72.69
CA LYS A 303 56.38 40.01 -71.80
C LYS A 303 56.12 40.37 -70.35
N THR A 304 55.69 41.60 -70.07
CA THR A 304 55.38 42.03 -68.70
C THR A 304 54.17 41.27 -68.15
N LEU A 305 53.14 41.05 -68.96
CA LEU A 305 51.99 40.20 -68.60
C LEU A 305 52.38 38.73 -68.42
N ALA A 306 53.28 38.20 -69.24
CA ALA A 306 53.79 36.84 -69.05
C ALA A 306 54.60 36.71 -67.76
N ALA A 307 55.40 37.73 -67.42
CA ALA A 307 56.15 37.79 -66.17
C ALA A 307 55.23 37.89 -64.95
N SER A 308 54.17 38.70 -65.01
CA SER A 308 53.18 38.78 -63.91
C SER A 308 52.43 37.47 -63.72
N ARG A 309 51.99 36.82 -64.81
CA ARG A 309 51.33 35.50 -64.75
C ARG A 309 52.25 34.41 -64.20
N LEU A 310 53.55 34.45 -64.53
CA LEU A 310 54.52 33.52 -63.95
C LEU A 310 54.73 33.76 -62.45
N PHE A 311 54.70 35.02 -62.02
CA PHE A 311 54.78 35.37 -60.61
C PHE A 311 53.54 34.90 -59.83
N GLU A 312 52.33 35.17 -60.34
CA GLU A 312 51.07 34.69 -59.76
C GLU A 312 51.02 33.14 -59.69
N LEU A 313 51.52 32.46 -60.71
CA LEU A 313 51.64 30.99 -60.72
C LEU A 313 52.60 30.51 -59.61
N HIS A 314 53.71 31.20 -59.40
CA HIS A 314 54.67 30.87 -58.35
C HIS A 314 54.04 31.07 -56.95
N GLU A 315 53.35 32.19 -56.71
CA GLU A 315 52.62 32.41 -55.45
C GLU A 315 51.57 31.32 -55.22
N ALA A 316 50.77 30.97 -56.23
CA ALA A 316 49.77 29.90 -56.12
C ALA A 316 50.38 28.51 -55.88
N GLN A 317 51.60 28.25 -56.36
CA GLN A 317 52.34 27.03 -56.09
C GLN A 317 52.87 27.01 -54.64
N GLU A 318 53.31 28.15 -54.13
CA GLU A 318 53.76 28.30 -52.74
C GLU A 318 52.60 28.14 -51.75
N ASP A 319 51.44 28.74 -52.03
CA ASP A 319 50.22 28.54 -51.26
C ASP A 319 49.76 27.07 -51.27
N ASN A 320 49.81 26.40 -52.42
CA ASN A 320 49.51 24.97 -52.51
C ASN A 320 50.47 24.12 -51.69
N LEU A 321 51.74 24.49 -51.63
CA LEU A 321 52.74 23.79 -50.83
C LEU A 321 52.44 23.97 -49.33
N ILE A 322 52.04 25.18 -48.90
CA ILE A 322 51.66 25.47 -47.52
C ILE A 322 50.41 24.65 -47.13
N LEU A 323 49.36 24.68 -47.96
CA LEU A 323 48.13 23.91 -47.73
C LEU A 323 48.40 22.40 -47.70
N SER A 324 49.27 21.90 -48.58
CA SER A 324 49.65 20.48 -48.60
C SER A 324 50.37 20.07 -47.31
N LYS A 325 51.26 20.91 -46.77
CA LYS A 325 51.92 20.67 -45.48
C LYS A 325 50.93 20.68 -44.32
N GLN A 326 49.99 21.63 -44.30
CA GLN A 326 48.94 21.68 -43.28
C GLN A 326 48.04 20.44 -43.32
N LEU A 327 47.71 19.94 -44.52
CA LEU A 327 46.96 18.69 -44.68
C LEU A 327 47.75 17.48 -44.19
N GLU A 328 49.05 17.41 -44.45
CA GLU A 328 49.92 16.33 -43.98
C GLU A 328 50.05 16.34 -42.46
N GLU A 329 50.14 17.52 -41.85
CA GLU A 329 50.16 17.70 -40.39
C GLU A 329 48.83 17.30 -39.74
N LEU A 330 47.68 17.72 -40.30
CA LEU A 330 46.36 17.27 -39.85
C LEU A 330 46.18 15.76 -40.02
N GLN A 331 46.67 15.18 -41.11
CA GLN A 331 46.61 13.74 -41.33
C GLN A 331 47.50 12.97 -40.34
N SER A 332 48.65 13.52 -39.96
CA SER A 332 49.51 12.98 -38.90
C SER A 332 48.83 13.04 -37.54
N GLN A 333 48.18 14.17 -37.21
CA GLN A 333 47.43 14.34 -35.96
C GLN A 333 46.24 13.37 -35.87
N LEU A 334 45.53 13.14 -36.98
CA LEU A 334 44.38 12.23 -37.02
C LEU A 334 44.78 10.75 -36.95
N LYS A 335 46.03 10.41 -37.32
CA LYS A 335 46.61 9.07 -37.17
C LYS A 335 47.16 8.79 -35.77
N ASP A 336 47.35 9.82 -34.95
CA ASP A 336 47.75 9.64 -33.56
C ASP A 336 46.51 9.37 -32.71
N ASP A 337 46.31 8.09 -32.36
CA ASP A 337 45.21 7.64 -31.51
C ASP A 337 45.12 8.42 -30.19
N LYS A 338 46.25 8.89 -29.64
CA LYS A 338 46.25 9.71 -28.42
C LYS A 338 45.62 11.07 -28.66
N TYR A 339 45.87 11.69 -29.81
CA TYR A 339 45.27 12.98 -30.14
C TYR A 339 43.77 12.85 -30.38
N VAL A 340 43.32 11.75 -30.99
CA VAL A 340 41.90 11.45 -31.19
C VAL A 340 41.17 11.26 -29.86
N ILE A 341 41.75 10.50 -28.92
CA ILE A 341 41.15 10.28 -27.58
C ILE A 341 41.12 11.57 -26.76
N LEU A 342 42.15 12.41 -26.87
CA LEU A 342 42.20 13.72 -26.19
C LEU A 342 41.39 14.81 -26.90
N SER A 343 40.77 14.50 -28.04
CA SER A 343 40.00 15.48 -28.79
C SER A 343 38.70 15.83 -28.07
N LYS A 344 38.27 17.08 -28.25
CA LYS A 344 37.03 17.60 -27.65
C LYS A 344 35.76 16.82 -28.08
N PRO A 345 35.61 16.36 -29.34
CA PRO A 345 34.48 15.53 -29.73
C PRO A 345 34.49 14.15 -29.07
N TYR A 346 35.67 13.54 -28.89
CA TYR A 346 35.79 12.22 -28.26
C TYR A 346 35.48 12.29 -26.76
N SER A 347 36.02 13.28 -26.05
CA SER A 347 35.69 13.49 -24.62
C SER A 347 34.19 13.74 -24.40
N LEU A 348 33.53 14.52 -25.25
CA LEU A 348 32.07 14.70 -25.16
C LEU A 348 31.30 13.38 -25.36
N LEU A 349 31.75 12.54 -26.30
CA LEU A 349 31.13 11.23 -26.54
C LEU A 349 31.39 10.25 -25.38
N ASP A 350 32.59 10.30 -24.79
CA ASP A 350 32.98 9.52 -23.62
C ASP A 350 32.16 9.93 -22.38
N ASP A 351 31.97 11.23 -22.15
CA ASP A 351 31.10 11.76 -21.09
C ASP A 351 29.65 11.28 -21.27
N GLN A 352 29.13 11.31 -22.51
CA GLN A 352 27.80 10.79 -22.83
C GLN A 352 27.70 9.28 -22.57
N LEU A 353 28.74 8.51 -22.89
CA LEU A 353 28.81 7.07 -22.63
C LEU A 353 28.83 6.76 -21.14
N HIS A 354 29.60 7.51 -20.35
CA HIS A 354 29.63 7.37 -18.90
C HIS A 354 28.28 7.72 -18.27
N HIS A 355 27.63 8.79 -18.76
CA HIS A 355 26.29 9.17 -18.30
C HIS A 355 25.25 8.07 -18.58
N LEU A 356 25.21 7.54 -19.81
CA LEU A 356 24.29 6.46 -20.19
C LEU A 356 24.56 5.18 -19.39
N THR A 357 25.83 4.89 -19.10
CA THR A 357 26.24 3.74 -18.29
C THR A 357 25.78 3.89 -16.84
N ALA A 358 25.90 5.09 -16.26
CA ALA A 358 25.39 5.40 -14.92
C ALA A 358 23.85 5.31 -14.84
N GLU A 359 23.14 5.77 -15.87
CA GLU A 359 21.68 5.59 -15.96
C GLU A 359 21.28 4.12 -16.07
N LEU A 360 22.01 3.32 -16.86
CA LEU A 360 21.77 1.88 -16.98
C LEU A 360 21.93 1.16 -15.64
N GLU A 361 23.02 1.43 -14.90
CA GLU A 361 23.22 0.84 -13.57
C GLU A 361 22.15 1.29 -12.57
N ARG A 362 21.67 2.54 -12.65
CA ARG A 362 20.54 3.01 -11.84
C ARG A 362 19.25 2.22 -12.13
N TYR A 363 18.92 2.03 -13.42
CA TYR A 363 17.73 1.26 -13.80
C TYR A 363 17.85 -0.23 -13.46
N LYS A 364 19.06 -0.79 -13.55
CA LYS A 364 19.35 -2.15 -13.12
C LYS A 364 19.14 -2.30 -11.61
N GLY A 365 19.65 -1.39 -10.78
CA GLY A 365 19.40 -1.38 -9.34
C GLY A 365 17.92 -1.25 -8.98
N LEU A 366 17.16 -0.41 -9.70
CA LEU A 366 15.71 -0.32 -9.53
C LEU A 366 15.00 -1.63 -9.89
N THR A 367 15.44 -2.31 -10.95
CA THR A 367 14.86 -3.58 -11.39
C THR A 367 15.15 -4.70 -10.38
N GLU A 368 16.38 -4.76 -9.85
CA GLU A 368 16.76 -5.70 -8.79
C GLU A 368 15.94 -5.46 -7.52
N PHE A 369 15.74 -4.19 -7.12
CA PHE A 369 14.87 -3.83 -6.00
C PHE A 369 13.42 -4.29 -6.23
N LEU A 370 12.83 -3.97 -7.38
CA LEU A 370 11.45 -4.37 -7.71
C LEU A 370 11.30 -5.91 -7.77
N GLN A 371 12.34 -6.62 -8.22
CA GLN A 371 12.33 -8.07 -8.25
C GLN A 371 12.42 -8.67 -6.84
N ALA A 372 13.20 -8.08 -5.93
CA ALA A 372 13.22 -8.47 -4.52
C ALA A 372 11.87 -8.19 -3.84
N ASP A 373 11.26 -7.03 -4.11
CA ASP A 373 9.96 -6.65 -3.55
C ASP A 373 8.84 -7.59 -4.02
N ARG A 374 8.82 -7.92 -5.32
CA ARG A 374 7.91 -8.96 -5.86
C ARG A 374 8.05 -10.29 -5.13
N ASN A 375 9.27 -10.74 -4.83
CA ASN A 375 9.49 -11.99 -4.12
C ASN A 375 8.97 -11.94 -2.68
N ASN A 376 9.17 -10.81 -1.98
CA ASN A 376 8.63 -10.60 -0.64
C ASN A 376 7.10 -10.60 -0.63
N ILE A 377 6.46 -9.96 -1.61
CA ILE A 377 5.00 -9.95 -1.77
C ILE A 377 4.49 -11.37 -2.03
N LEU A 378 5.14 -12.12 -2.93
CA LEU A 378 4.75 -13.50 -3.24
C LEU A 378 4.90 -14.44 -2.04
N GLN A 379 5.94 -14.24 -1.22
CA GLN A 379 6.09 -14.98 0.03
C GLN A 379 4.95 -14.65 1.01
N ARG A 380 4.64 -13.36 1.18
CA ARG A 380 3.56 -12.90 2.06
C ARG A 380 2.18 -13.39 1.59
N GLU A 381 1.96 -13.46 0.29
CA GLU A 381 0.75 -14.05 -0.30
C GLU A 381 0.62 -15.55 0.05
N LYS A 382 1.71 -16.33 -0.09
CA LYS A 382 1.72 -17.75 0.32
C LYS A 382 1.43 -17.92 1.80
N GLU A 383 2.02 -17.10 2.66
CA GLU A 383 1.76 -17.12 4.11
C GLU A 383 0.30 -16.76 4.45
N LEU A 384 -0.32 -15.86 3.69
CA LEU A 384 -1.74 -15.53 3.85
C LEU A 384 -2.64 -16.66 3.35
N SER A 385 -2.28 -17.33 2.26
CA SER A 385 -3.01 -18.50 1.73
C SER A 385 -3.05 -19.64 2.75
N THR A 386 -1.90 -20.00 3.34
CA THR A 386 -1.85 -21.06 4.36
C THR A 386 -2.59 -20.67 5.64
N LYS A 387 -2.59 -19.38 6.01
CA LYS A 387 -3.43 -18.85 7.10
C LYS A 387 -4.93 -18.94 6.79
N ALA A 388 -5.33 -18.70 5.55
CA ALA A 388 -6.73 -18.84 5.13
C ALA A 388 -7.18 -20.32 5.19
N GLU A 389 -6.37 -21.25 4.67
CA GLU A 389 -6.67 -22.69 4.70
C GLU A 389 -6.77 -23.24 6.13
N SER A 390 -5.89 -22.78 7.03
CA SER A 390 -5.97 -23.15 8.46
C SER A 390 -7.19 -22.53 9.15
N ALA A 391 -7.57 -21.29 8.82
CA ALA A 391 -8.80 -20.69 9.33
C ALA A 391 -10.06 -21.43 8.87
N ASP A 392 -10.11 -21.89 7.62
CA ASP A 392 -11.21 -22.70 7.10
C ASP A 392 -11.27 -24.08 7.81
N SER A 393 -10.12 -24.69 8.05
CA SER A 393 -10.02 -25.95 8.82
C SER A 393 -10.53 -25.77 10.26
N LEU A 394 -10.16 -24.66 10.92
CA LEU A 394 -10.67 -24.31 12.25
C LEU A 394 -12.17 -24.03 12.25
N LYS A 395 -12.71 -23.45 11.16
CA LYS A 395 -14.14 -23.20 11.03
C LYS A 395 -14.94 -24.51 10.91
N ILE A 396 -14.43 -25.48 10.16
CA ILE A 396 -15.01 -26.82 10.05
C ILE A 396 -15.00 -27.52 11.41
N SER A 397 -13.88 -27.50 12.13
CA SER A 397 -13.81 -28.12 13.46
C SER A 397 -14.74 -27.44 14.46
N ASN A 398 -14.87 -26.11 14.43
CA ASN A 398 -15.78 -25.38 15.30
C ASN A 398 -17.25 -25.73 15.03
N SER A 399 -17.64 -25.89 13.76
CA SER A 399 -18.99 -26.35 13.38
C SER A 399 -19.28 -27.78 13.85
N ASN A 400 -18.27 -28.66 13.83
CA ASN A 400 -18.39 -30.02 14.39
C ASN A 400 -18.58 -29.97 15.91
N TYR A 401 -17.85 -29.10 16.61
CA TYR A 401 -18.02 -28.92 18.06
C TYR A 401 -19.39 -28.31 18.40
N GLU A 402 -19.88 -27.35 17.63
CA GLU A 402 -21.25 -26.80 17.79
C GLU A 402 -22.31 -27.89 17.62
N SER A 403 -22.19 -28.72 16.57
CA SER A 403 -23.10 -29.86 16.35
C SER A 403 -23.05 -30.87 17.50
N LYS A 404 -21.86 -31.09 18.08
CA LYS A 404 -21.70 -31.99 19.23
C LYS A 404 -22.31 -31.42 20.51
N ILE A 405 -22.20 -30.10 20.70
CA ILE A 405 -22.83 -29.39 21.81
C ILE A 405 -24.36 -29.53 21.70
N GLU A 406 -24.94 -29.27 20.52
CA GLU A 406 -26.39 -29.43 20.29
C GLU A 406 -26.87 -30.87 20.58
N GLU A 407 -26.10 -31.89 20.17
CA GLU A 407 -26.42 -33.29 20.46
C GLU A 407 -26.41 -33.60 21.97
N LEU A 408 -25.43 -33.05 22.70
CA LEU A 408 -25.33 -33.21 24.16
C LEU A 408 -26.44 -32.46 24.89
N GLU A 409 -26.81 -31.26 24.44
CA GLU A 409 -27.94 -30.51 24.97
C GLU A 409 -29.27 -31.27 24.80
N LEU A 410 -29.47 -31.90 23.63
CA LEU A 410 -30.62 -32.79 23.39
C LEU A 410 -30.64 -33.99 24.34
N LYS A 411 -29.48 -34.62 24.58
CA LYS A 411 -29.37 -35.73 25.55
C LYS A 411 -29.69 -35.29 26.98
N ILE A 412 -29.19 -34.13 27.40
CA ILE A 412 -29.50 -33.55 28.72
C ILE A 412 -31.01 -33.31 28.84
N GLN A 413 -31.64 -32.72 27.82
CA GLN A 413 -33.07 -32.47 27.83
C GLN A 413 -33.88 -33.78 27.93
N LYS A 414 -33.43 -34.84 27.25
CA LYS A 414 -34.04 -36.17 27.33
C LYS A 414 -33.94 -36.74 28.75
N PHE A 415 -32.76 -36.67 29.39
CA PHE A 415 -32.60 -37.14 30.78
C PHE A 415 -33.42 -36.33 31.78
N ILE A 416 -33.57 -35.02 31.58
CA ILE A 416 -34.46 -34.19 32.41
C ILE A 416 -35.92 -34.69 32.31
N ASN A 417 -36.39 -34.98 31.08
CA ASN A 417 -37.74 -35.49 30.87
C ASN A 417 -37.94 -36.89 31.49
N GLU A 418 -36.95 -37.79 31.35
CA GLU A 418 -36.98 -39.12 31.97
C GLU A 418 -37.00 -39.04 33.50
N ARG A 419 -36.17 -38.17 34.09
CA ARG A 419 -36.17 -37.90 35.54
C ARG A 419 -37.54 -37.42 36.01
N ASN A 420 -38.12 -36.43 35.33
CA ASN A 420 -39.44 -35.90 35.69
C ASN A 420 -40.53 -36.99 35.61
N ASN A 421 -40.47 -37.89 34.62
CA ASN A 421 -41.40 -39.02 34.51
C ASN A 421 -41.22 -40.05 35.65
N LEU A 422 -39.99 -40.33 36.05
CA LEU A 422 -39.70 -41.22 37.19
C LEU A 422 -40.15 -40.60 38.51
N GLU A 423 -39.97 -39.30 38.68
CA GLU A 423 -40.43 -38.54 39.85
C GLU A 423 -41.96 -38.61 39.98
N ILE A 424 -42.70 -38.47 38.87
CA ILE A 424 -44.16 -38.67 38.85
C ILE A 424 -44.54 -40.09 39.28
N LYS A 425 -43.90 -41.12 38.73
CA LYS A 425 -44.16 -42.52 39.12
C LYS A 425 -43.80 -42.81 40.58
N LEU A 426 -42.76 -42.16 41.10
CA LEU A 426 -42.38 -42.28 42.50
C LEU A 426 -43.46 -41.67 43.40
N GLU A 427 -43.96 -40.48 43.06
CA GLU A 427 -45.05 -39.81 43.78
C GLU A 427 -46.34 -40.66 43.77
N GLU A 428 -46.66 -41.31 42.65
CA GLU A 428 -47.79 -42.25 42.51
C GLU A 428 -47.61 -43.50 43.39
N THR A 429 -46.42 -44.11 43.38
CA THR A 429 -46.14 -45.31 44.22
C THR A 429 -46.08 -45.00 45.72
N LEU A 430 -45.68 -43.78 46.10
CA LEU A 430 -45.73 -43.29 47.47
C LEU A 430 -47.17 -43.08 47.96
N GLN A 431 -48.10 -42.71 47.08
CA GLN A 431 -49.53 -42.64 47.42
C GLN A 431 -50.18 -44.03 47.55
N ASP A 432 -49.68 -45.06 46.85
CA ASP A 432 -50.33 -46.38 46.76
C ASP A 432 -49.81 -47.45 47.75
N THR A 433 -48.70 -47.25 48.46
CA THR A 433 -48.04 -48.35 49.19
C THR A 433 -48.16 -48.27 50.71
N GLY A 434 -49.31 -48.71 51.22
CA GLY A 434 -49.41 -49.25 52.58
C GLY A 434 -49.02 -50.73 52.62
N ARG A 435 -47.72 -51.08 52.70
CA ARG A 435 -47.24 -52.40 53.18
C ARG A 435 -45.71 -52.47 53.35
N LYS A 436 -45.31 -53.31 54.31
CA LYS A 436 -44.04 -53.28 55.06
C LYS A 436 -42.83 -53.94 54.35
N ASP A 437 -43.03 -54.53 53.18
CA ASP A 437 -41.98 -55.25 52.43
C ASP A 437 -41.25 -54.35 51.41
N PHE A 438 -41.80 -53.16 51.09
CA PHE A 438 -41.19 -52.16 50.20
C PHE A 438 -40.00 -51.42 50.85
N LYS A 439 -39.91 -51.46 52.18
CA LYS A 439 -38.91 -50.72 52.95
C LYS A 439 -37.50 -51.28 52.77
N ASP A 440 -37.36 -52.60 52.65
CA ASP A 440 -36.06 -53.24 52.50
C ASP A 440 -35.53 -53.09 51.07
N GLU A 441 -36.40 -53.13 50.05
CA GLU A 441 -36.03 -52.82 48.66
C GLU A 441 -35.65 -51.34 48.46
N ILE A 442 -36.40 -50.40 49.06
CA ILE A 442 -36.00 -48.98 49.08
C ILE A 442 -34.64 -48.82 49.78
N HIS A 443 -34.37 -49.55 50.85
CA HIS A 443 -33.09 -49.42 51.56
C HIS A 443 -31.92 -49.92 50.71
N VAL A 444 -32.10 -51.00 49.95
CA VAL A 444 -31.09 -51.50 49.00
C VAL A 444 -30.91 -50.54 47.84
N MET A 445 -31.99 -50.01 47.26
CA MET A 445 -31.91 -49.00 46.20
C MET A 445 -31.29 -47.69 46.68
N ALA A 446 -31.64 -47.21 47.88
CA ALA A 446 -31.03 -46.03 48.49
C ALA A 446 -29.53 -46.24 48.78
N SER A 447 -29.14 -47.45 49.19
CA SER A 447 -27.73 -47.80 49.40
C SER A 447 -26.95 -47.87 48.09
N ALA A 448 -27.57 -48.39 47.02
CA ALA A 448 -26.98 -48.40 45.68
C ALA A 448 -26.84 -46.98 45.11
N LEU A 449 -27.87 -46.15 45.26
CA LEU A 449 -27.88 -44.76 44.80
C LEU A 449 -26.87 -43.90 45.57
N SER A 450 -26.74 -44.10 46.89
CA SER A 450 -25.72 -43.43 47.70
C SER A 450 -24.30 -43.78 47.24
N LYS A 451 -24.08 -45.03 46.82
CA LYS A 451 -22.78 -45.50 46.34
C LYS A 451 -22.45 -44.97 44.95
N GLU A 452 -23.44 -44.91 44.05
CA GLU A 452 -23.35 -44.21 42.76
C GLU A 452 -23.05 -42.72 42.95
N MET A 453 -23.71 -42.07 43.91
CA MET A 453 -23.49 -40.66 44.25
C MET A 453 -22.07 -40.43 44.76
N GLU A 454 -21.56 -41.29 45.65
CA GLU A 454 -20.16 -41.24 46.12
C GLU A 454 -19.16 -41.44 44.97
N MET A 455 -19.42 -42.35 44.02
CA MET A 455 -18.56 -42.51 42.85
C MET A 455 -18.60 -41.29 41.92
N MET A 456 -19.78 -40.71 41.72
CA MET A 456 -19.95 -39.52 40.88
C MET A 456 -19.30 -38.29 41.51
N GLU A 457 -19.39 -38.15 42.84
CA GLU A 457 -18.71 -37.11 43.61
C GLU A 457 -17.19 -37.28 43.57
N ALA A 458 -16.68 -38.53 43.63
CA ALA A 458 -15.27 -38.81 43.44
C ALA A 458 -14.77 -38.48 42.02
N GLN A 459 -15.57 -38.73 40.98
CA GLN A 459 -15.25 -38.34 39.60
C GLN A 459 -15.30 -36.81 39.42
N PHE A 460 -16.32 -36.15 39.98
CA PHE A 460 -16.45 -34.70 39.97
C PHE A 460 -15.23 -34.03 40.63
N ASN A 461 -14.80 -34.53 41.78
CA ASN A 461 -13.60 -34.02 42.46
C ASN A 461 -12.33 -34.22 41.61
N ARG A 462 -12.18 -35.35 40.91
CA ARG A 462 -11.04 -35.54 39.97
C ARG A 462 -11.06 -34.55 38.81
N TYR A 463 -12.22 -34.28 38.21
CA TYR A 463 -12.33 -33.28 37.14
C TYR A 463 -12.09 -31.86 37.66
N LYS A 464 -12.53 -31.56 38.87
CA LYS A 464 -12.24 -30.28 39.54
C LYS A 464 -10.74 -30.11 39.77
N ASP A 465 -10.05 -31.15 40.25
CA ASP A 465 -8.60 -31.11 40.46
C ASP A 465 -7.84 -30.93 39.14
N ALA A 466 -8.22 -31.66 38.09
CA ALA A 466 -7.64 -31.51 36.75
C ALA A 466 -7.89 -30.11 36.14
N ALA A 467 -9.06 -29.52 36.39
CA ALA A 467 -9.37 -28.15 35.98
C ALA A 467 -8.53 -27.11 36.74
N CYS A 468 -8.32 -27.30 38.05
CA CYS A 468 -7.43 -26.46 38.84
C CYS A 468 -5.98 -26.52 38.34
N GLU A 469 -5.48 -27.71 37.99
CA GLU A 469 -4.15 -27.91 37.43
C GLU A 469 -4.01 -27.23 36.06
N ALA A 470 -5.01 -27.38 35.18
CA ALA A 470 -5.05 -26.68 33.90
C ALA A 470 -5.08 -25.14 34.04
N LEU A 471 -5.76 -24.62 35.07
CA LEU A 471 -5.74 -23.19 35.40
C LEU A 471 -4.36 -22.73 35.86
N SER A 472 -3.67 -23.49 36.73
CA SER A 472 -2.30 -23.14 37.15
C SER A 472 -1.30 -23.14 35.98
N LEU A 473 -1.39 -24.11 35.07
CA LEU A 473 -0.54 -24.16 33.88
C LEU A 473 -0.84 -23.00 32.92
N ARG A 474 -2.11 -22.60 32.82
CA ARG A 474 -2.52 -21.42 32.03
C ARG A 474 -2.01 -20.11 32.63
N GLU A 475 -1.99 -19.98 33.95
CA GLU A 475 -1.39 -18.83 34.63
C GLU A 475 0.13 -18.78 34.42
N GLU A 476 0.81 -19.92 34.50
CA GLU A 476 2.25 -20.02 34.22
C GLU A 476 2.58 -19.67 32.76
N ALA A 477 1.82 -20.19 31.79
CA ALA A 477 1.96 -19.86 30.38
C ALA A 477 1.71 -18.36 30.10
N ASN A 478 0.75 -17.74 30.79
CA ASN A 478 0.52 -16.30 30.70
C ASN A 478 1.69 -15.49 31.27
N SER A 479 2.29 -15.93 32.38
CA SER A 479 3.46 -15.27 32.97
C SER A 479 4.67 -15.31 32.02
N LEU A 480 4.91 -16.46 31.37
CA LEU A 480 5.98 -16.64 30.39
C LEU A 480 5.75 -15.81 29.13
N ARG A 481 4.49 -15.69 28.68
CA ARG A 481 4.11 -14.83 27.55
C ARG A 481 4.38 -13.35 27.84
N VAL A 482 4.04 -12.85 29.02
CA VAL A 482 4.35 -11.47 29.43
C VAL A 482 5.87 -11.24 29.51
N LEU A 483 6.63 -12.23 29.99
CA LEU A 483 8.09 -12.15 30.04
C LEU A 483 8.70 -12.10 28.61
N LEU A 484 8.16 -12.88 27.67
CA LEU A 484 8.55 -12.87 26.27
C LEU A 484 8.25 -11.52 25.59
N GLU A 485 7.07 -10.95 25.83
CA GLU A 485 6.69 -9.61 25.35
C GLU A 485 7.64 -8.53 25.89
N LYS A 486 8.03 -8.62 27.17
CA LYS A 486 9.03 -7.70 27.75
C LYS A 486 10.40 -7.86 27.07
N LYS A 487 10.86 -9.08 26.84
CA LYS A 487 12.17 -9.36 26.21
C LYS A 487 12.22 -8.93 24.75
N THR A 488 11.12 -9.10 24.02
CA THR A 488 11.00 -8.64 22.63
C THR A 488 11.00 -7.10 22.55
N LEU A 489 10.37 -6.41 23.50
CA LEU A 489 10.44 -4.95 23.58
C LEU A 489 11.85 -4.43 23.92
N GLU A 490 12.56 -5.10 24.84
CA GLU A 490 13.96 -4.81 25.16
C GLU A 490 14.87 -5.00 23.94
N HIS A 491 14.70 -6.10 23.19
CA HIS A 491 15.43 -6.36 21.95
C HIS A 491 15.17 -5.29 20.89
N LYS A 492 13.90 -4.90 20.70
CA LYS A 492 13.53 -3.84 19.74
C LYS A 492 14.19 -2.51 20.10
N THR A 493 14.16 -2.14 21.39
CA THR A 493 14.78 -0.90 21.86
C THR A 493 16.30 -0.89 21.67
N LEU A 494 16.97 -2.02 21.88
CA LEU A 494 18.41 -2.15 21.62
C LEU A 494 18.73 -2.10 20.13
N SER A 495 17.92 -2.75 19.29
CA SER A 495 18.03 -2.71 17.84
C SER A 495 17.89 -1.29 17.30
N ASP A 496 16.91 -0.52 17.80
CA ASP A 496 16.67 0.86 17.40
C ASP A 496 17.88 1.75 17.75
N LYS A 497 18.45 1.58 18.96
CA LYS A 497 19.69 2.28 19.36
C LYS A 497 20.89 1.94 18.47
N CYS A 498 21.08 0.66 18.12
CA CYS A 498 22.16 0.28 17.20
C CYS A 498 21.97 0.87 15.81
N ALA A 499 20.73 1.05 15.35
CA ALA A 499 20.43 1.72 14.09
C ALA A 499 20.76 3.23 14.15
N GLU A 500 20.45 3.90 15.27
CA GLU A 500 20.82 5.30 15.52
C GLU A 500 22.35 5.51 15.52
N GLU A 501 23.08 4.67 16.25
CA GLU A 501 24.55 4.70 16.29
C GLU A 501 25.16 4.46 14.90
N LEU A 502 24.56 3.60 14.08
CA LEU A 502 24.98 3.38 12.69
C LEU A 502 24.80 4.62 11.80
N VAL A 503 23.74 5.39 11.99
CA VAL A 503 23.50 6.65 11.27
C VAL A 503 24.52 7.70 11.69
N GLU A 504 24.81 7.80 12.99
CA GLU A 504 25.84 8.70 13.51
C GLU A 504 27.22 8.36 12.95
N ILE A 505 27.61 7.08 12.93
CA ILE A 505 28.87 6.60 12.32
C ILE A 505 28.94 6.97 10.83
N LYS A 506 27.85 6.82 10.07
CA LYS A 506 27.80 7.22 8.65
C LYS A 506 28.01 8.72 8.48
N SER A 507 27.42 9.54 9.35
CA SER A 507 27.61 11.00 9.31
C SER A 507 29.04 11.43 9.65
N LEU A 508 29.66 10.78 10.63
CA LEU A 508 31.06 11.04 11.01
C LEU A 508 32.05 10.62 9.91
N LYS A 509 31.77 9.51 9.19
CA LYS A 509 32.55 9.11 8.02
C LYS A 509 32.49 10.14 6.89
N ALA A 510 31.30 10.68 6.59
CA ALA A 510 31.13 11.71 5.57
C ALA A 510 31.86 13.02 5.94
N LEU A 511 31.87 13.38 7.23
CA LEU A 511 32.63 14.54 7.72
C LEU A 511 34.14 14.35 7.56
N LEU A 512 34.66 13.15 7.84
CA LEU A 512 36.08 12.83 7.66
C LEU A 512 36.50 12.90 6.19
N GLU A 513 35.68 12.37 5.28
CA GLU A 513 35.94 12.42 3.84
C GLU A 513 35.97 13.86 3.32
N LYS A 514 35.06 14.72 3.81
CA LYS A 514 35.07 16.14 3.48
C LYS A 514 36.36 16.83 3.97
N LEU A 515 36.78 16.57 5.20
CA LEU A 515 38.00 17.15 5.76
C LEU A 515 39.27 16.67 5.05
N GLU A 516 39.31 15.42 4.58
CA GLU A 516 40.43 14.91 3.79
C GLU A 516 40.50 15.58 2.40
N ASN A 517 39.35 15.85 1.77
CA ASN A 517 39.28 16.62 0.51
C ASN A 517 39.75 18.07 0.70
N GLU A 518 39.28 18.76 1.75
CA GLU A 518 39.72 20.13 2.09
C GLU A 518 41.24 20.19 2.36
N LYS A 519 41.80 19.17 3.03
CA LYS A 519 43.24 19.04 3.24
C LYS A 519 44.01 18.87 1.92
N GLN A 520 43.50 18.05 1.01
CA GLN A 520 44.13 17.84 -0.30
C GLN A 520 44.12 19.12 -1.16
N GLU A 521 43.02 19.88 -1.13
CA GLU A 521 42.91 21.19 -1.80
C GLU A 521 43.89 22.22 -1.24
N LEU A 522 44.01 22.32 0.09
CA LEU A 522 44.98 23.20 0.75
C LEU A 522 46.44 22.84 0.42
N GLN A 523 46.72 21.54 0.23
CA GLN A 523 48.04 21.07 -0.18
C GLN A 523 48.36 21.49 -1.62
N THR A 524 47.38 21.46 -2.53
CA THR A 524 47.52 21.99 -3.89
C THR A 524 47.75 23.50 -3.91
N TYR A 525 47.08 24.27 -3.04
CA TYR A 525 47.35 25.71 -2.90
C TYR A 525 48.78 25.98 -2.42
N LEU A 526 49.29 25.21 -1.47
CA LEU A 526 50.66 25.35 -0.94
C LEU A 526 51.74 25.05 -2.00
N GLU A 527 51.50 24.07 -2.87
CA GLU A 527 52.39 23.77 -4.00
C GLU A 527 52.41 24.91 -5.04
N MET A 528 51.28 25.58 -5.28
CA MET A 528 51.20 26.73 -6.18
C MET A 528 51.97 27.97 -5.70
N TYR A 529 52.05 28.20 -4.39
CA TYR A 529 52.78 29.36 -3.83
C TYR A 529 54.30 29.15 -3.70
N GLY A 530 54.81 27.93 -3.92
CA GLY A 530 56.22 27.59 -3.76
C GLY A 530 57.14 27.99 -4.92
N GLN A 531 56.60 28.55 -6.02
CA GLN A 531 57.35 28.71 -7.28
C GLN A 531 57.78 30.13 -7.67
N GLU A 532 57.51 31.16 -6.86
CA GLU A 532 58.00 32.52 -7.12
C GLU A 532 58.62 33.13 -5.86
N CYS A 533 59.96 33.24 -5.82
CA CYS A 533 60.73 34.47 -5.58
C CYS A 533 62.15 34.13 -5.05
N PHE A 534 63.18 34.51 -5.81
CA PHE A 534 64.52 34.75 -5.25
C PHE A 534 64.62 36.24 -4.90
N ASP A 535 65.00 36.60 -3.66
CA ASP A 535 66.27 37.32 -3.45
C ASP A 535 66.63 37.47 -1.95
N THR A 536 67.93 37.69 -1.77
CA THR A 536 68.82 37.60 -0.62
C THR A 536 68.51 38.48 0.60
N ARG A 537 67.45 38.14 1.34
CA ARG A 537 67.35 38.37 2.82
C ARG A 537 67.39 37.06 3.63
N THR A 538 67.61 35.96 2.92
CA THR A 538 67.06 34.62 3.15
C THR A 538 67.78 33.82 4.23
N ILE A 539 68.98 34.18 4.67
CA ILE A 539 69.82 33.25 5.47
C ILE A 539 69.35 33.11 6.94
N MET A 540 68.80 34.16 7.55
CA MET A 540 68.34 34.10 8.96
C MET A 540 66.95 33.47 9.09
N GLU A 541 66.05 33.80 8.16
CA GLU A 541 64.72 33.21 8.06
C GLU A 541 64.79 31.75 7.59
N ILE A 542 65.78 31.37 6.76
CA ILE A 542 66.07 29.96 6.42
C ILE A 542 66.51 29.18 7.65
N LYS A 543 67.39 29.69 8.51
CA LYS A 543 67.81 28.94 9.71
C LYS A 543 66.66 28.69 10.68
N GLU A 544 65.74 29.65 10.78
CA GLU A 544 64.58 29.54 11.64
C GLU A 544 63.46 28.67 11.02
N SER A 545 63.26 28.76 9.69
CA SER A 545 62.36 27.85 8.96
C SER A 545 62.91 26.44 8.85
N GLU A 546 64.23 26.25 8.77
CA GLU A 546 64.93 24.97 8.79
C GLU A 546 64.82 24.33 10.18
N ASN A 547 64.95 25.10 11.27
CA ASN A 547 64.66 24.59 12.62
C ASN A 547 63.19 24.21 12.78
N ARG A 548 62.24 25.00 12.26
CA ARG A 548 60.80 24.66 12.26
C ARG A 548 60.51 23.40 11.44
N ALA A 549 61.11 23.27 10.25
CA ALA A 549 60.99 22.10 9.40
C ALA A 549 61.65 20.86 10.03
N ARG A 550 62.78 21.02 10.73
CA ARG A 550 63.45 19.91 11.44
C ARG A 550 62.62 19.42 12.63
N MET A 551 62.00 20.33 13.39
CA MET A 551 61.05 19.97 14.46
C MET A 551 59.80 19.28 13.90
N GLN A 552 59.27 19.76 12.76
CA GLN A 552 58.15 19.11 12.08
C GLN A 552 58.54 17.74 11.50
N ALA A 553 59.76 17.58 10.98
CA ALA A 553 60.27 16.30 10.51
C ALA A 553 60.53 15.32 11.65
N GLU A 554 61.02 15.77 12.81
CA GLU A 554 61.14 14.91 14.00
C GLU A 554 59.77 14.53 14.57
N TYR A 555 58.80 15.45 14.57
CA TYR A 555 57.43 15.14 14.93
C TYR A 555 56.82 14.09 13.98
N LEU A 556 56.94 14.30 12.66
CA LEU A 556 56.51 13.32 11.66
C LEU A 556 57.26 11.99 11.78
N ARG A 557 58.56 12.01 12.11
CA ARG A 557 59.34 10.80 12.41
C ARG A 557 58.77 10.06 13.61
N THR A 558 58.43 10.75 14.71
CA THR A 558 57.82 10.10 15.89
C THR A 558 56.40 9.55 15.62
N VAL A 559 55.63 10.21 14.74
CA VAL A 559 54.29 9.75 14.33
C VAL A 559 54.37 8.59 13.33
N LEU A 560 55.42 8.58 12.49
CA LEU A 560 55.73 7.53 11.51
C LEU A 560 56.75 6.51 12.03
N ASP A 561 57.09 6.53 13.33
CA ASP A 561 58.02 5.57 13.90
C ASP A 561 57.46 4.17 13.63
N GLU A 562 58.28 3.34 12.98
CA GLU A 562 57.88 2.03 12.47
C GLU A 562 57.21 1.17 13.55
N HIS A 563 57.62 1.35 14.82
CA HIS A 563 57.02 0.68 15.97
C HIS A 563 55.56 1.09 16.24
N ASN A 564 55.21 2.37 16.10
CA ASN A 564 53.83 2.85 16.28
C ASN A 564 52.91 2.38 15.14
N LEU A 565 53.44 2.27 13.92
CA LEU A 565 52.76 1.65 12.79
C LEU A 565 52.55 0.15 13.01
N GLU A 566 53.59 -0.56 13.45
CA GLU A 566 53.54 -2.00 13.75
C GLU A 566 52.52 -2.32 14.85
N LEU A 567 52.44 -1.49 15.90
CA LEU A 567 51.43 -1.63 16.96
C LEU A 567 50.00 -1.42 16.44
N ARG A 568 49.78 -0.42 15.57
CA ARG A 568 48.45 -0.21 14.96
C ARG A 568 48.05 -1.36 14.05
N VAL A 569 48.99 -1.93 13.29
CA VAL A 569 48.75 -3.11 12.45
C VAL A 569 48.47 -4.35 13.31
N LYS A 570 49.21 -4.56 14.40
CA LYS A 570 48.93 -5.66 15.35
C LYS A 570 47.54 -5.52 15.97
N ALA A 571 47.17 -4.33 16.43
CA ALA A 571 45.84 -4.08 16.97
C ALA A 571 44.73 -4.30 15.93
N ALA A 572 44.95 -3.89 14.68
CA ALA A 572 44.02 -4.16 13.58
C ALA A 572 43.87 -5.65 13.28
N ASN A 573 44.98 -6.39 13.20
CA ASN A 573 44.98 -7.84 12.97
C ASN A 573 44.35 -8.62 14.14
N GLU A 574 44.55 -8.17 15.38
CA GLU A 574 43.91 -8.75 16.56
C GLU A 574 42.39 -8.50 16.56
N ALA A 575 41.96 -7.31 16.16
CA ALA A 575 40.54 -7.00 16.00
C ALA A 575 39.89 -7.80 14.85
N GLU A 576 40.59 -7.98 13.74
CA GLU A 576 40.15 -8.82 12.62
C GLU A 576 40.02 -10.29 13.05
N ALA A 577 41.00 -10.83 13.77
CA ALA A 577 40.95 -12.19 14.31
C ALA A 577 39.78 -12.38 15.28
N ALA A 578 39.49 -11.40 16.13
CA ALA A 578 38.33 -11.41 17.02
C ALA A 578 37.01 -11.39 16.25
N CYS A 579 36.91 -10.60 15.19
CA CYS A 579 35.74 -10.59 14.30
C CYS A 579 35.57 -11.95 13.59
N GLN A 580 36.65 -12.53 13.08
CA GLN A 580 36.62 -13.83 12.40
C GLN A 580 36.20 -14.97 13.35
N GLN A 581 36.64 -14.91 14.61
CA GLN A 581 36.21 -15.87 15.63
C GLN A 581 34.72 -15.73 15.97
N ARG A 582 34.20 -14.50 16.03
CA ARG A 582 32.77 -14.27 16.23
C ARG A 582 31.94 -14.75 15.04
N LEU A 583 32.44 -14.58 13.82
CA LEU A 583 31.79 -15.08 12.62
C LEU A 583 31.72 -16.61 12.63
N SER A 584 32.82 -17.31 12.92
CA SER A 584 32.83 -18.77 12.95
C SER A 584 31.95 -19.35 14.07
N ALA A 585 31.86 -18.67 15.22
CA ALA A 585 30.93 -19.04 16.29
C ALA A 585 29.46 -18.89 15.84
N ALA A 586 29.12 -17.80 15.15
CA ALA A 586 27.77 -17.58 14.61
C ALA A 586 27.43 -18.60 13.50
N GLU A 587 28.37 -18.93 12.63
CA GLU A 587 28.20 -19.96 11.61
C GLU A 587 27.94 -21.35 12.21
N ALA A 588 28.64 -21.69 13.30
CA ALA A 588 28.42 -22.94 14.04
C ALA A 588 27.04 -22.97 14.72
N GLU A 589 26.57 -21.85 15.28
CA GLU A 589 25.23 -21.74 15.86
C GLU A 589 24.14 -21.89 14.79
N ILE A 590 24.32 -21.27 13.61
CA ILE A 590 23.40 -21.45 12.47
C ILE A 590 23.33 -22.92 12.04
N ALA A 591 24.47 -23.63 12.01
CA ALA A 591 24.51 -25.04 11.66
C ALA A 591 23.76 -25.92 12.69
N ASP A 592 23.91 -25.64 13.99
CA ASP A 592 23.18 -26.34 15.06
C ASP A 592 21.67 -26.07 14.99
N LEU A 593 21.26 -24.83 14.76
CA LEU A 593 19.86 -24.46 14.59
C LEU A 593 19.23 -25.15 13.37
N ARG A 594 19.96 -25.27 12.26
CA ARG A 594 19.51 -26.03 11.08
C ARG A 594 19.33 -27.51 11.39
N ALA A 595 20.28 -28.14 12.10
CA ALA A 595 20.15 -29.54 12.48
C ALA A 595 18.95 -29.79 13.42
N LYS A 596 18.65 -28.85 14.32
CA LYS A 596 17.46 -28.89 15.18
C LYS A 596 16.16 -28.73 14.38
N LEU A 597 16.14 -27.83 13.40
CA LEU A 597 15.01 -27.66 12.50
C LEU A 597 14.72 -28.95 11.74
N ASP A 598 15.74 -29.55 11.12
CA ASP A 598 15.61 -30.82 10.39
C ASP A 598 15.13 -31.97 11.30
N SER A 599 15.48 -31.95 12.59
CA SER A 599 14.97 -32.92 13.57
C SER A 599 13.50 -32.70 13.89
N SER A 600 13.11 -31.45 14.13
CA SER A 600 11.71 -31.09 14.39
C SER A 600 10.82 -31.38 13.19
N GLU A 601 11.29 -31.15 11.96
CA GLU A 601 10.54 -31.48 10.74
C GLU A 601 10.30 -32.98 10.61
N ARG A 602 11.30 -33.81 10.96
CA ARG A 602 11.13 -35.27 11.01
C ARG A 602 10.10 -35.70 12.05
N GLU A 603 10.14 -35.14 13.25
CA GLU A 603 9.15 -35.42 14.31
C GLU A 603 7.72 -35.02 13.89
N VAL A 604 7.57 -33.89 13.19
CA VAL A 604 6.28 -33.46 12.65
C VAL A 604 5.74 -34.47 11.62
N LEU A 605 6.60 -34.98 10.73
CA LEU A 605 6.19 -36.01 9.75
C LEU A 605 5.76 -37.31 10.43
N GLU A 606 6.47 -37.74 11.48
CA GLU A 606 6.09 -38.94 12.25
C GLU A 606 4.75 -38.76 12.95
N LEU A 607 4.49 -37.59 13.55
CA LEU A 607 3.22 -37.28 14.19
C LEU A 607 2.06 -37.20 13.17
N GLN A 608 2.30 -36.63 11.98
CA GLN A 608 1.30 -36.61 10.91
C GLN A 608 0.90 -38.01 10.46
N GLU A 609 1.87 -38.92 10.31
CA GLU A 609 1.57 -40.31 9.95
C GLU A 609 0.82 -41.04 11.09
N ALA A 610 1.18 -40.77 12.35
CA ALA A 610 0.45 -41.33 13.49
C ALA A 610 -1.01 -40.86 13.54
N ILE A 611 -1.28 -39.58 13.23
CA ILE A 611 -2.65 -39.06 13.11
C ILE A 611 -3.39 -39.77 11.98
N ARG A 612 -2.77 -39.89 10.80
CA ARG A 612 -3.36 -40.57 9.63
C ARG A 612 -3.77 -42.03 9.95
N ILE A 613 -2.93 -42.75 10.70
CA ILE A 613 -3.24 -44.11 11.15
C ILE A 613 -4.45 -44.10 12.10
N LYS A 614 -4.53 -43.15 13.03
CA LYS A 614 -5.66 -43.03 13.96
C LYS A 614 -6.97 -42.65 13.28
N ASP A 615 -6.92 -41.81 12.26
CA ASP A 615 -8.09 -41.47 11.45
C ASP A 615 -8.62 -42.71 10.71
N ALA A 616 -7.73 -43.51 10.12
CA ALA A 616 -8.11 -44.77 9.48
C ALA A 616 -8.71 -45.80 10.46
N GLU A 617 -8.19 -45.88 11.69
CA GLU A 617 -8.80 -46.68 12.77
C GLU A 617 -10.19 -46.14 13.14
N GLY A 618 -10.36 -44.81 13.22
CA GLY A 618 -11.64 -44.16 13.48
C GLY A 618 -12.68 -44.47 12.41
N GLU A 619 -12.31 -44.40 11.14
CA GLU A 619 -13.18 -44.78 10.01
C GLU A 619 -13.60 -46.25 10.08
N ALA A 620 -12.68 -47.15 10.46
CA ALA A 620 -12.99 -48.56 10.65
C ALA A 620 -14.00 -48.78 11.79
N TYR A 621 -13.87 -48.06 12.92
CA TYR A 621 -14.84 -48.12 14.02
C TYR A 621 -16.22 -47.59 13.61
N ILE A 622 -16.27 -46.51 12.82
CA ILE A 622 -17.56 -45.99 12.31
C ILE A 622 -18.24 -47.03 11.42
N ALA A 623 -17.51 -47.68 10.52
CA ALA A 623 -18.04 -48.74 9.66
C ALA A 623 -18.57 -49.94 10.47
N GLU A 624 -17.90 -50.30 11.57
CA GLU A 624 -18.37 -51.34 12.48
C GLU A 624 -19.66 -50.93 13.21
N ILE A 625 -19.74 -49.68 13.69
CA ILE A 625 -20.95 -49.13 14.33
C ILE A 625 -22.12 -49.11 13.34
N GLU A 626 -21.92 -48.68 12.10
CA GLU A 626 -22.94 -48.69 11.05
C GLU A 626 -23.45 -50.10 10.77
N THR A 627 -22.53 -51.07 10.68
CA THR A 627 -22.89 -52.49 10.48
C THR A 627 -23.73 -53.04 11.65
N ILE A 628 -23.35 -52.72 12.89
CA ILE A 628 -24.11 -53.10 14.08
C ILE A 628 -25.48 -52.40 14.10
N GLY A 629 -25.54 -51.12 13.74
CA GLY A 629 -26.78 -50.35 13.63
C GLY A 629 -27.76 -51.00 12.67
N GLN A 630 -27.31 -51.38 11.48
CA GLN A 630 -28.14 -52.05 10.49
C GLN A 630 -28.68 -53.40 11.01
N ALA A 631 -27.84 -54.20 11.68
CA ALA A 631 -28.27 -55.47 12.26
C ALA A 631 -29.33 -55.28 13.36
N TYR A 632 -29.23 -54.19 14.14
CA TYR A 632 -30.22 -53.86 15.16
C TYR A 632 -31.56 -53.42 14.54
N GLU A 633 -31.52 -52.61 13.49
CA GLU A 633 -32.72 -52.19 12.74
C GLU A 633 -33.45 -53.40 12.14
N ASP A 634 -32.72 -54.34 11.53
CA ASP A 634 -33.29 -55.56 10.98
C ASP A 634 -33.95 -56.42 12.07
N MET A 635 -33.29 -56.56 13.23
CA MET A 635 -33.85 -57.28 14.38
C MET A 635 -35.11 -56.57 14.91
N GLN A 636 -35.12 -55.24 14.96
CA GLN A 636 -36.27 -54.46 15.41
C GLN A 636 -37.45 -54.62 14.45
N ALA A 637 -37.21 -54.60 13.14
CA ALA A 637 -38.22 -54.88 12.13
C ALA A 637 -38.79 -56.30 12.28
N GLN A 638 -37.94 -57.29 12.55
CA GLN A 638 -38.38 -58.66 12.82
C GLN A 638 -39.26 -58.76 14.08
N ASN A 639 -38.89 -58.07 15.16
CA ASN A 639 -39.68 -58.03 16.39
C ASN A 639 -41.05 -57.35 16.19
N GLN A 640 -41.10 -56.26 15.43
CA GLN A 640 -42.36 -55.62 15.06
C GLN A 640 -43.28 -56.56 14.28
N HIS A 641 -42.72 -57.32 13.32
CA HIS A 641 -43.48 -58.32 12.58
C HIS A 641 -44.02 -59.45 13.48
N LEU A 642 -43.23 -59.93 14.44
CA LEU A 642 -43.68 -60.92 15.42
C LEU A 642 -44.80 -60.39 16.33
N LEU A 643 -44.68 -59.15 16.80
CA LEU A 643 -45.75 -58.50 17.58
C LEU A 643 -47.05 -58.40 16.78
N GLN A 644 -46.97 -58.05 15.49
CA GLN A 644 -48.13 -58.03 14.61
C GLN A 644 -48.77 -59.42 14.46
N GLN A 645 -47.95 -60.47 14.27
CA GLN A 645 -48.48 -61.84 14.19
C GLN A 645 -49.18 -62.29 15.48
N VAL A 646 -48.67 -61.88 16.65
CA VAL A 646 -49.32 -62.18 17.94
C VAL A 646 -50.65 -61.45 18.04
N ALA A 647 -50.71 -60.17 17.66
CA ALA A 647 -51.94 -59.39 17.65
C ALA A 647 -52.99 -60.02 16.71
N ASP A 648 -52.61 -60.39 15.48
CA ASP A 648 -53.51 -61.03 14.51
C ASP A 648 -54.06 -62.37 15.04
N ARG A 649 -53.20 -63.14 15.74
CA ARG A 649 -53.61 -64.42 16.36
C ARG A 649 -54.57 -64.20 17.52
N ASP A 650 -54.35 -63.17 18.33
CA ASP A 650 -55.22 -62.85 19.46
C ASP A 650 -56.59 -62.35 18.96
N ASP A 651 -56.63 -61.57 17.88
CA ASP A 651 -57.86 -61.18 17.18
C ASP A 651 -58.64 -62.40 16.64
N TYR A 652 -57.93 -63.38 16.07
CA TYR A 652 -58.53 -64.63 15.64
C TYR A 652 -59.11 -65.42 16.82
N ASN A 653 -58.37 -65.52 17.93
CA ASN A 653 -58.85 -66.19 19.14
C ASN A 653 -60.09 -65.51 19.72
N ILE A 654 -60.12 -64.17 19.77
CA ILE A 654 -61.29 -63.40 20.23
C ILE A 654 -62.51 -63.72 19.36
N LYS A 655 -62.36 -63.74 18.03
CA LYS A 655 -63.44 -64.12 17.11
C LYS A 655 -63.94 -65.53 17.38
N LEU A 656 -63.03 -66.48 17.54
CA LEU A 656 -63.36 -67.89 17.78
C LEU A 656 -64.08 -68.10 19.12
N VAL A 657 -63.65 -67.41 20.18
CA VAL A 657 -64.34 -67.41 21.48
C VAL A 657 -65.72 -66.76 21.35
N SER A 658 -65.84 -65.62 20.67
CA SER A 658 -67.14 -64.97 20.40
C SER A 658 -68.10 -65.92 19.68
N ASP A 659 -67.64 -66.60 18.63
CA ASP A 659 -68.46 -67.55 17.87
C ASP A 659 -68.82 -68.79 18.70
N SER A 660 -67.91 -69.28 19.55
CA SER A 660 -68.21 -70.35 20.51
C SER A 660 -69.28 -69.94 21.51
N VAL A 661 -69.23 -68.70 22.03
CA VAL A 661 -70.24 -68.15 22.94
C VAL A 661 -71.58 -68.02 22.23
N LYS A 662 -71.61 -67.45 21.02
CA LYS A 662 -72.84 -67.36 20.20
C LYS A 662 -73.43 -68.74 19.94
N MET A 663 -72.61 -69.72 19.58
CA MET A 663 -73.05 -71.10 19.34
C MET A 663 -73.61 -71.76 20.61
N LYS A 664 -73.00 -71.53 21.77
CA LYS A 664 -73.55 -72.02 23.05
C LYS A 664 -74.88 -71.35 23.38
N GLN A 665 -75.02 -70.05 23.13
CA GLN A 665 -76.29 -69.33 23.32
C GLN A 665 -77.38 -69.86 22.40
N THR A 666 -77.12 -70.02 21.10
CA THR A 666 -78.09 -70.58 20.15
C THR A 666 -78.44 -72.02 20.47
N HIS A 667 -77.47 -72.84 20.86
CA HIS A 667 -77.72 -74.20 21.34
C HIS A 667 -78.62 -74.22 22.59
N GLY A 668 -78.39 -73.32 23.54
CA GLY A 668 -79.22 -73.14 24.73
C GLY A 668 -80.67 -72.78 24.39
N ILE A 669 -80.87 -71.84 23.44
CA ILE A 669 -82.19 -71.46 22.94
C ILE A 669 -82.89 -72.68 22.30
N LEU A 670 -82.21 -73.40 21.41
CA LEU A 670 -82.75 -74.59 20.75
C LEU A 670 -83.10 -75.71 21.73
N LEU A 671 -82.31 -75.89 22.80
CA LEU A 671 -82.60 -76.86 23.86
C LEU A 671 -83.86 -76.47 24.64
N PHE A 672 -84.01 -75.18 24.94
CA PHE A 672 -85.20 -74.65 25.60
C PHE A 672 -86.46 -74.84 24.73
N GLU A 673 -86.37 -74.52 23.43
CA GLU A 673 -87.44 -74.76 22.45
C GLU A 673 -87.79 -76.25 22.35
N LYS A 674 -86.79 -77.14 22.28
CA LYS A 674 -86.98 -78.60 22.28
C LYS A 674 -87.71 -79.06 23.54
N GLN A 675 -87.33 -78.59 24.72
CA GLN A 675 -88.02 -78.92 25.97
C GLN A 675 -89.46 -78.38 25.99
N ALA A 676 -89.69 -77.17 25.50
CA ALA A 676 -91.02 -76.58 25.37
C ALA A 676 -91.92 -77.41 24.43
N LEU A 677 -91.41 -77.81 23.27
CA LEU A 677 -92.10 -78.69 22.32
C LEU A 677 -92.37 -80.08 22.93
N LEU A 678 -91.42 -80.67 23.66
CA LEU A 678 -91.62 -81.93 24.37
C LEU A 678 -92.76 -81.84 25.39
N LYS A 679 -92.83 -80.74 26.16
CA LYS A 679 -93.94 -80.49 27.08
C LYS A 679 -95.27 -80.34 26.35
N GLN A 680 -95.31 -79.60 25.24
CA GLN A 680 -96.51 -79.51 24.40
C GLN A 680 -96.94 -80.89 23.87
N LEU A 681 -95.99 -81.71 23.41
CA LEU A 681 -96.26 -83.04 22.88
C LEU A 681 -96.77 -83.99 23.98
N GLN A 682 -96.21 -83.93 25.20
CA GLN A 682 -96.74 -84.65 26.35
C GLN A 682 -98.18 -84.23 26.69
N GLN A 683 -98.49 -82.93 26.62
CA GLN A 683 -99.84 -82.41 26.85
C GLN A 683 -100.83 -82.87 25.76
N VAL A 684 -100.41 -82.87 24.49
CA VAL A 684 -101.19 -83.43 23.38
C VAL A 684 -101.39 -84.93 23.55
N ASN A 685 -100.35 -85.68 23.94
CA ASN A 685 -100.44 -87.12 24.14
C ASN A 685 -101.37 -87.48 25.32
N ALA A 686 -101.32 -86.71 26.42
CA ALA A 686 -102.28 -86.84 27.51
C ALA A 686 -103.73 -86.56 27.05
N SER A 687 -103.91 -85.54 26.20
CA SER A 687 -105.22 -85.22 25.61
C SER A 687 -105.71 -86.31 24.64
N LEU A 688 -104.78 -86.94 23.91
CA LEU A 688 -105.05 -88.07 23.03
C LEU A 688 -105.46 -89.31 23.83
N GLU A 689 -104.75 -89.66 24.90
CA GLU A 689 -105.12 -90.78 25.79
C GLU A 689 -106.49 -90.55 26.45
N ILE A 690 -106.79 -89.32 26.88
CA ILE A 690 -108.14 -88.96 27.35
C ILE A 690 -109.18 -89.19 26.23
N SER A 691 -108.85 -88.87 24.98
CA SER A 691 -109.75 -89.08 23.84
C SER A 691 -109.90 -90.56 23.49
N LYS A 692 -108.82 -91.36 23.55
CA LYS A 692 -108.88 -92.82 23.40
C LYS A 692 -109.75 -93.47 24.47
N MET A 693 -109.62 -93.06 25.73
CA MET A 693 -110.50 -93.54 26.81
C MET A 693 -111.97 -93.18 26.56
N LYS A 694 -112.25 -92.02 25.93
CA LYS A 694 -113.61 -91.65 25.51
C LYS A 694 -114.12 -92.51 24.35
N VAL A 695 -113.27 -92.84 23.37
CA VAL A 695 -113.62 -93.73 22.24
C VAL A 695 -113.86 -95.16 22.73
N ALA A 696 -112.98 -95.72 23.58
CA ALA A 696 -113.15 -97.05 24.17
C ALA A 696 -114.45 -97.17 25.00
N ARG A 697 -114.86 -96.09 25.70
CA ARG A 697 -116.16 -96.03 26.39
C ARG A 697 -117.35 -95.91 25.43
N GLY A 698 -117.13 -95.50 24.19
CA GLY A 698 -118.14 -95.46 23.14
C GLY A 698 -118.26 -96.77 22.34
N GLU A 699 -117.20 -97.58 22.30
CA GLU A 699 -117.20 -98.91 21.66
C GLU A 699 -117.78 -100.02 22.57
N GLU A 700 -118.01 -99.73 23.86
CA GLU A 700 -118.71 -100.60 24.82
C GLU A 700 -120.24 -100.35 24.90
N GLN A 701 -120.82 -99.56 23.98
CA GLN A 701 -122.27 -99.42 23.77
C GLN A 701 -122.69 -100.02 22.44
#